data_AF-A0A1R1WZU5-F1
#
_entry.id   AF-A0A1R1WZU5-F1
#
_cell.length_a   1.000
_cell.length_b   1.000
_cell.length_c   1.000
_cell.angle_alpha   90.00
_cell.angle_beta   90.00
_cell.angle_gamma   90.00
#
_symmetry.space_group_name_H-M   'P 1'
#
loop_
_entity.id
_entity.type
_entity.pdbx_description
1 polymer ?
#
loop_
_entity_poly.entity_id
_entity_poly.type
_entity_poly.pdbx_seq_one_letter_code
_entity_poly.pdbx_strand_id
1 'polypeptide(L)'
;MESQCYESIQLSLNPNSESRRIGEEALKKLELDPDFSSFLVKIAQSHDATEQVRQFSLIILKTYIDTRWNLGCEKYSDGPIASQNAYSLSCMARYDWPDEWPTLFNQLLEQLSVGDANQQYSSLLVFKELITRDLSSDQLLELSLLLSELKKFFSSSNVLGIEEKTISIQILEEGIEILSLVNHKGAASDSLNINNLVSEWIQILIQILQIKITPSSVDLVALKYSTAKTLHKVSMAFPKVYSEYSEALIVCVWAEVSTYYTDYESQFLTPDSLPQKKTEWTASFTLDDSSAIDLSMYISMLLEYFDFALRQKNSKKIFIDGHLNANLNTDNFLYSLISTCVCYLQISQSSAELWSSDANEFILEEEDTSSNYSVRLASKDLLLSLVKRFPKECINAFKNILLQKLEGSQVNQFLNGFSNESILFSLELMSFEILSALKSSNDPSLDQIIRRAISEILIPGVTTPYNLFLTARSFIVASIYFDYLPPQSLSHMIEFAINQSQVLQNNPNYFEVYSHLVVQLCSIKACTKFCALTSADVIKPYLTEIIIKSVKLSDSLDQDSLTVPLECILAALKVDQSIYTTVEPVVGQLILDLWKIHYLDSLLESLFADILIKLSSTQDSFVLVFNRFAPALVSTFNEESADQIPSAIEMITSIIRGGGERSTIPTECINAIFPHLMKVLLTFKDSEIAQNGQECLKYLVQNGLYQISQYNDHNVSGLQLLFEFIESALSPDCSESSALFVGDLVAKIVIKSNTTNIISGDNLAKLVYLVLRKLAVAKSSVLVSSLLPPICYLLTKSASQVVDLLSGIMVVDNGGIEKSGLDAFISSWTENALDIQGVYFNKVSIAAMISVLMLNDSRIYQINVNSEEELFNPDVKPLKFNLRSRSKVAPIEYKKIPSPVKMIKLLIEEYLSNQDGDEGKAIGLNRKISKSRVNEDENLDDSWDEMEDEFDSEDENGFENGGEMFTSDLIDDFGAHSRMYKQFKKYDSDSEYDEVDDEDMKKDPIYNMDTSLMIKEMFIGVNSTNPEFYSYLENFLTKSEKSTLERIVSN
;
A
#
# COMPACT_ATOMS: atom_id res chain seq x y z
N MET A 1 -44.27 25.36 -27.46
CA MET A 1 -43.18 24.84 -26.63
C MET A 1 -43.46 23.39 -26.21
N GLU A 2 -44.41 23.11 -25.30
CA GLU A 2 -44.73 21.73 -24.85
C GLU A 2 -44.92 20.70 -25.99
N SER A 3 -45.81 20.95 -26.96
CA SER A 3 -46.01 20.04 -28.11
C SER A 3 -44.78 19.92 -29.02
N GLN A 4 -43.94 20.96 -29.08
CA GLN A 4 -42.69 20.94 -29.85
C GLN A 4 -41.61 20.14 -29.13
N CYS A 5 -41.59 20.14 -27.80
CA CYS A 5 -40.75 19.26 -26.99
C CYS A 5 -41.14 17.79 -27.21
N TYR A 6 -42.45 17.49 -27.22
CA TYR A 6 -42.98 16.17 -27.53
C TYR A 6 -42.60 15.70 -28.95
N GLU A 7 -42.81 16.54 -29.97
CA GLU A 7 -42.39 16.27 -31.36
C GLU A 7 -40.87 16.08 -31.48
N SER A 8 -40.06 16.86 -30.75
CA SER A 8 -38.60 16.75 -30.77
C SER A 8 -38.12 15.44 -30.14
N ILE A 9 -38.73 15.00 -29.04
CA ILE A 9 -38.47 13.67 -28.45
C ILE A 9 -38.84 12.55 -29.43
N GLN A 10 -40.01 12.65 -30.10
CA GLN A 10 -40.40 11.66 -31.11
C GLN A 10 -39.43 11.61 -32.31
N LEU A 11 -38.86 12.76 -32.70
CA LEU A 11 -37.82 12.83 -33.73
C LEU A 11 -36.49 12.21 -33.27
N SER A 12 -36.07 12.45 -32.03
CA SER A 12 -34.89 11.81 -31.41
C SER A 12 -35.00 10.30 -31.21
N LEU A 13 -36.22 9.75 -31.16
CA LEU A 13 -36.47 8.31 -31.11
C LEU A 13 -36.65 7.66 -32.50
N ASN A 14 -36.54 8.42 -33.59
CA ASN A 14 -36.74 7.90 -34.95
C ASN A 14 -35.55 7.03 -35.41
N PRO A 15 -35.74 5.90 -36.11
CA PRO A 15 -34.61 5.12 -36.64
C PRO A 15 -33.74 5.91 -37.65
N ASN A 16 -34.30 6.89 -38.37
CA ASN A 16 -33.55 7.73 -39.31
C ASN A 16 -32.59 8.68 -38.56
N SER A 17 -31.29 8.61 -38.87
CA SER A 17 -30.25 9.46 -38.28
C SER A 17 -30.44 10.95 -38.53
N GLU A 18 -30.96 11.34 -39.70
CA GLU A 18 -31.21 12.75 -40.01
C GLU A 18 -32.36 13.32 -39.17
N SER A 19 -33.43 12.54 -38.99
CA SER A 19 -34.55 12.90 -38.11
C SER A 19 -34.12 13.00 -36.64
N ARG A 20 -33.26 12.09 -36.15
CA ARG A 20 -32.72 12.15 -34.79
C ARG A 20 -31.91 13.41 -34.52
N ARG A 21 -30.98 13.73 -35.43
CA ARG A 21 -30.16 14.94 -35.31
C ARG A 21 -31.03 16.19 -35.27
N ILE A 22 -32.09 16.26 -36.06
CA ILE A 22 -33.06 17.38 -36.04
C ILE A 22 -33.79 17.45 -34.68
N GLY A 23 -34.21 16.30 -34.13
CA GLY A 23 -34.81 16.22 -32.78
C GLY A 23 -33.85 16.67 -31.67
N GLU A 24 -32.62 16.20 -31.69
CA GLU A 24 -31.57 16.56 -30.71
C GLU A 24 -31.17 18.04 -30.81
N GLU A 25 -31.02 18.59 -32.02
CA GLU A 25 -30.78 20.02 -32.24
C GLU A 25 -31.97 20.90 -31.82
N ALA A 26 -33.20 20.38 -31.87
CA ALA A 26 -34.38 21.07 -31.37
C ALA A 26 -34.45 21.02 -29.84
N LEU A 27 -34.16 19.86 -29.21
CA LEU A 27 -34.09 19.71 -27.76
C LEU A 27 -33.01 20.61 -27.15
N LYS A 28 -31.80 20.68 -27.71
CA LYS A 28 -30.74 21.60 -27.25
C LYS A 28 -31.12 23.09 -27.33
N LYS A 29 -32.06 23.47 -28.20
CA LYS A 29 -32.60 24.84 -28.26
C LYS A 29 -33.72 25.06 -27.24
N LEU A 30 -34.52 24.03 -26.99
CA LEU A 30 -35.58 24.04 -25.97
C LEU A 30 -35.00 23.99 -24.55
N GLU A 31 -33.80 23.44 -24.35
CA GLU A 31 -33.06 23.41 -23.07
C GLU A 31 -32.85 24.81 -22.45
N LEU A 32 -32.84 25.86 -23.28
CA LEU A 32 -32.71 27.26 -22.89
C LEU A 32 -34.05 27.90 -22.43
N ASP A 33 -35.17 27.20 -22.56
CA ASP A 33 -36.49 27.67 -22.15
C ASP A 33 -36.69 27.44 -20.64
N PRO A 34 -37.11 28.45 -19.84
CA PRO A 34 -37.35 28.29 -18.41
C PRO A 34 -38.41 27.25 -18.06
N ASP A 35 -39.35 26.96 -18.95
CA ASP A 35 -40.39 25.96 -18.75
C ASP A 35 -39.99 24.56 -19.26
N PHE A 36 -38.74 24.36 -19.74
CA PHE A 36 -38.31 23.12 -20.41
C PHE A 36 -38.51 21.85 -19.56
N SER A 37 -38.02 21.86 -18.33
CA SER A 37 -38.22 20.78 -17.36
C SER A 37 -39.70 20.54 -17.03
N SER A 38 -40.52 21.61 -16.97
CA SER A 38 -41.98 21.49 -16.83
C SER A 38 -42.61 20.76 -18.02
N PHE A 39 -42.16 21.01 -19.26
CA PHE A 39 -42.60 20.26 -20.43
C PHE A 39 -42.18 18.80 -20.35
N LEU A 40 -40.93 18.50 -19.95
CA LEU A 40 -40.44 17.13 -19.80
C LEU A 40 -41.24 16.33 -18.77
N VAL A 41 -41.63 16.93 -17.64
CA VAL A 41 -42.51 16.30 -16.64
C VAL A 41 -43.89 16.02 -17.18
N LYS A 42 -44.54 17.00 -17.81
CA LYS A 42 -45.88 16.80 -18.37
C LYS A 42 -45.90 15.69 -19.42
N ILE A 43 -44.85 15.62 -20.24
CA ILE A 43 -44.66 14.53 -21.21
C ILE A 43 -44.48 13.19 -20.49
N ALA A 44 -43.67 13.12 -19.42
CA ALA A 44 -43.46 11.91 -18.63
C ALA A 44 -44.70 11.46 -17.83
N GLN A 45 -45.56 12.39 -17.41
CA GLN A 45 -46.82 12.13 -16.71
C GLN A 45 -48.01 11.87 -17.65
N SER A 46 -47.92 12.26 -18.92
CA SER A 46 -49.00 12.08 -19.90
C SER A 46 -49.29 10.61 -20.17
N HIS A 47 -50.55 10.20 -19.97
CA HIS A 47 -51.05 8.87 -20.36
C HIS A 47 -51.22 8.70 -21.88
N ASP A 48 -51.26 9.80 -22.64
CA ASP A 48 -51.37 9.79 -24.10
C ASP A 48 -50.00 9.63 -24.80
N ALA A 49 -48.89 9.75 -24.05
CA ALA A 49 -47.53 9.58 -24.54
C ALA A 49 -47.11 8.10 -24.53
N THR A 50 -46.36 7.67 -25.55
CA THR A 50 -45.81 6.32 -25.59
C THR A 50 -44.74 6.13 -24.51
N GLU A 51 -44.59 4.90 -24.00
CA GLU A 51 -43.63 4.55 -22.96
C GLU A 51 -42.19 4.99 -23.29
N GLN A 52 -41.74 4.78 -24.53
CA GLN A 52 -40.43 5.23 -25.02
C GLN A 52 -40.26 6.75 -24.96
N VAL A 53 -41.30 7.53 -25.29
CA VAL A 53 -41.29 8.99 -25.20
C VAL A 53 -41.23 9.44 -23.74
N ARG A 54 -42.01 8.80 -22.86
CA ARG A 54 -42.00 9.09 -21.42
C ARG A 54 -40.64 8.78 -20.79
N GLN A 55 -40.04 7.63 -21.12
CA GLN A 55 -38.72 7.22 -20.64
C GLN A 55 -37.61 8.16 -21.14
N PHE A 56 -37.60 8.51 -22.43
CA PHE A 56 -36.61 9.45 -22.98
C PHE A 56 -36.75 10.85 -22.37
N SER A 57 -37.99 11.31 -22.11
CA SER A 57 -38.26 12.57 -21.39
C SER A 57 -37.64 12.58 -19.99
N LEU A 58 -37.73 11.46 -19.25
CA LEU A 58 -37.13 11.31 -17.92
C LEU A 58 -35.59 11.26 -17.98
N ILE A 59 -35.00 10.64 -19.00
CA ILE A 59 -33.54 10.62 -19.19
C ILE A 59 -33.01 12.03 -19.46
N ILE A 60 -33.67 12.81 -20.33
CA ILE A 60 -33.32 14.22 -20.57
C ILE A 60 -33.47 15.03 -19.28
N LEU A 61 -34.57 14.83 -18.53
CA LEU A 61 -34.83 15.54 -17.27
C LEU A 61 -33.75 15.26 -16.21
N LYS A 62 -33.30 14.00 -16.07
CA LYS A 62 -32.14 13.63 -15.23
C LYS A 62 -30.90 14.43 -15.64
N THR A 63 -30.51 14.38 -16.91
CA THR A 63 -29.32 15.09 -17.41
C THR A 63 -29.43 16.62 -17.22
N TYR A 64 -30.62 17.19 -17.39
CA TYR A 64 -30.89 18.60 -17.16
C TYR A 64 -30.68 18.99 -15.69
N ILE A 65 -31.22 18.22 -14.75
CA ILE A 65 -31.06 18.48 -13.31
C ILE A 65 -29.58 18.38 -12.91
N ASP A 66 -28.88 17.31 -13.29
CA ASP A 66 -27.45 17.13 -12.96
C ASP A 66 -26.52 18.20 -13.56
N THR A 67 -26.98 19.01 -14.54
CA THR A 67 -26.16 20.05 -15.21
C THR A 67 -26.66 21.49 -15.01
N ARG A 68 -27.90 21.69 -14.53
CA ARG A 68 -28.55 23.02 -14.44
C ARG A 68 -29.14 23.35 -13.06
N TRP A 69 -29.17 22.42 -12.10
CA TRP A 69 -29.87 22.63 -10.83
C TRP A 69 -29.18 23.60 -9.87
N ASN A 70 -27.89 23.38 -9.58
CA ASN A 70 -27.16 24.12 -8.55
C ASN A 70 -25.78 24.55 -9.07
N LEU A 71 -25.44 25.82 -8.84
CA LEU A 71 -24.16 26.46 -9.16
C LEU A 71 -22.93 25.77 -8.53
N GLY A 72 -23.12 25.00 -7.46
CA GLY A 72 -22.07 24.22 -6.80
C GLY A 72 -21.71 22.90 -7.50
N CYS A 73 -22.40 22.51 -8.58
CA CYS A 73 -22.07 21.30 -9.32
C CYS A 73 -20.91 21.52 -10.30
N GLU A 74 -19.92 20.62 -10.34
CA GLU A 74 -18.80 20.68 -11.30
C GLU A 74 -19.24 20.68 -12.77
N LYS A 75 -20.44 20.16 -13.06
CA LYS A 75 -21.05 20.09 -14.39
C LYS A 75 -22.05 21.22 -14.65
N TYR A 76 -22.12 22.23 -13.78
CA TYR A 76 -23.06 23.33 -13.89
C TYR A 76 -22.85 24.15 -15.16
N SER A 77 -23.96 24.58 -15.77
CA SER A 77 -23.98 25.55 -16.85
C SER A 77 -25.23 26.45 -16.75
N ASP A 78 -25.09 27.76 -17.02
CA ASP A 78 -26.12 28.76 -16.72
C ASP A 78 -27.53 28.42 -17.25
N GLY A 79 -28.50 28.24 -16.35
CA GLY A 79 -29.90 27.95 -16.67
C GLY A 79 -30.84 27.94 -15.44
N PRO A 80 -32.16 28.06 -15.63
CA PRO A 80 -33.18 28.03 -14.57
C PRO A 80 -33.66 26.61 -14.19
N ILE A 81 -34.46 26.52 -13.11
CA ILE A 81 -34.64 25.34 -12.26
C ILE A 81 -36.11 24.82 -12.29
N ALA A 82 -36.38 23.50 -12.51
CA ALA A 82 -37.71 22.90 -12.21
C ALA A 82 -37.79 21.34 -12.14
N SER A 83 -38.66 20.83 -11.25
CA SER A 83 -38.95 19.44 -10.82
C SER A 83 -39.55 18.52 -11.90
N GLN A 84 -39.76 17.17 -11.80
CA GLN A 84 -39.29 16.01 -10.96
C GLN A 84 -39.82 14.63 -11.48
N ASN A 85 -39.22 13.51 -11.02
CA ASN A 85 -39.84 12.18 -10.72
C ASN A 85 -38.75 11.17 -10.25
N ALA A 86 -38.98 10.46 -9.12
CA ALA A 86 -38.08 9.48 -8.45
C ALA A 86 -36.54 9.75 -8.47
N TYR A 87 -35.80 9.35 -9.50
CA TYR A 87 -34.35 9.61 -9.57
C TYR A 87 -34.03 11.11 -9.73
N SER A 88 -34.82 11.82 -10.53
CA SER A 88 -34.77 13.29 -10.59
C SER A 88 -35.17 13.94 -9.26
N LEU A 89 -35.89 13.20 -8.42
CA LEU A 89 -36.33 13.61 -7.08
C LEU A 89 -35.16 13.60 -6.10
N SER A 90 -34.33 12.54 -6.10
CA SER A 90 -33.11 12.47 -5.27
C SER A 90 -32.01 13.44 -5.72
N CYS A 91 -31.76 13.58 -7.04
CA CYS A 91 -30.79 14.56 -7.56
C CYS A 91 -31.08 16.01 -7.13
N MET A 92 -32.36 16.33 -6.89
CA MET A 92 -32.81 17.63 -6.37
C MET A 92 -32.78 17.68 -4.84
N ALA A 93 -33.20 16.60 -4.17
CA ALA A 93 -33.15 16.47 -2.72
C ALA A 93 -31.74 16.77 -2.18
N ARG A 94 -30.70 16.25 -2.83
CA ARG A 94 -29.28 16.55 -2.59
C ARG A 94 -28.95 18.03 -2.38
N TYR A 95 -29.59 18.90 -3.16
CA TYR A 95 -29.25 20.33 -3.22
C TYR A 95 -30.24 21.20 -2.46
N ASP A 96 -31.51 20.79 -2.40
CA ASP A 96 -32.59 21.62 -1.88
C ASP A 96 -32.98 21.21 -0.45
N TRP A 97 -32.78 19.96 -0.03
CA TRP A 97 -33.04 19.51 1.34
C TRP A 97 -31.74 19.57 2.15
N PRO A 98 -31.74 20.08 3.40
CA PRO A 98 -32.91 20.45 4.22
C PRO A 98 -33.46 21.88 4.01
N ASP A 99 -32.69 22.82 3.45
CA ASP A 99 -32.95 24.26 3.60
C ASP A 99 -34.07 24.83 2.67
N GLU A 100 -34.00 24.57 1.36
CA GLU A 100 -34.94 25.08 0.36
C GLU A 100 -36.20 24.18 0.24
N TRP A 101 -36.11 22.89 0.61
CA TRP A 101 -37.23 21.94 0.61
C TRP A 101 -37.41 21.18 1.95
N PRO A 102 -37.70 21.88 3.06
CA PRO A 102 -37.82 21.27 4.39
C PRO A 102 -38.96 20.25 4.54
N THR A 103 -39.97 20.28 3.66
CA THR A 103 -41.12 19.36 3.74
C THR A 103 -40.89 18.00 3.08
N LEU A 104 -39.84 17.84 2.27
CA LEU A 104 -39.63 16.65 1.43
C LEU A 104 -39.59 15.36 2.26
N PHE A 105 -38.77 15.35 3.30
CA PHE A 105 -38.56 14.19 4.16
C PHE A 105 -39.88 13.66 4.77
N ASN A 106 -40.69 14.57 5.34
CA ASN A 106 -41.98 14.22 5.94
C ASN A 106 -42.99 13.72 4.89
N GLN A 107 -42.97 14.26 3.67
CA GLN A 107 -43.86 13.83 2.58
C GLN A 107 -43.50 12.42 2.08
N LEU A 108 -42.21 12.10 1.95
CA LEU A 108 -41.75 10.75 1.58
C LEU A 108 -42.08 9.73 2.68
N LEU A 109 -41.99 10.13 3.96
CA LEU A 109 -42.30 9.29 5.12
C LEU A 109 -43.81 9.00 5.25
N GLU A 110 -44.68 9.96 4.91
CA GLU A 110 -46.13 9.74 4.77
C GLU A 110 -46.45 8.81 3.58
N GLN A 111 -45.77 8.97 2.43
CA GLN A 111 -45.96 8.10 1.27
C GLN A 111 -45.48 6.66 1.51
N LEU A 112 -44.39 6.46 2.26
CA LEU A 112 -43.90 5.15 2.67
C LEU A 112 -44.91 4.42 3.59
N SER A 113 -45.55 5.16 4.50
CA SER A 113 -46.44 4.57 5.52
C SER A 113 -47.90 4.38 5.06
N VAL A 114 -48.42 5.23 4.16
CA VAL A 114 -49.86 5.24 3.78
C VAL A 114 -50.09 5.16 2.25
N GLY A 115 -49.04 5.29 1.42
CA GLY A 115 -49.15 5.30 -0.04
C GLY A 115 -49.53 3.95 -0.68
N ASP A 116 -49.86 4.00 -1.97
CA ASP A 116 -49.98 2.80 -2.83
C ASP A 116 -48.61 2.13 -3.02
N ALA A 117 -48.58 0.83 -3.37
CA ALA A 117 -47.34 0.05 -3.49
C ALA A 117 -46.28 0.72 -4.39
N ASN A 118 -46.70 1.34 -5.49
CA ASN A 118 -45.81 2.09 -6.39
C ASN A 118 -45.24 3.36 -5.74
N GLN A 119 -46.00 4.03 -4.88
CA GLN A 119 -45.57 5.23 -4.14
C GLN A 119 -44.62 4.85 -3.01
N GLN A 120 -44.90 3.74 -2.31
CA GLN A 120 -44.03 3.18 -1.28
C GLN A 120 -42.66 2.80 -1.87
N TYR A 121 -42.64 2.06 -2.98
CA TYR A 121 -41.41 1.69 -3.70
C TYR A 121 -40.65 2.92 -4.21
N SER A 122 -41.35 3.89 -4.82
CA SER A 122 -40.72 5.14 -5.29
C SER A 122 -40.11 5.94 -4.14
N SER A 123 -40.80 6.05 -3.00
CA SER A 123 -40.29 6.76 -1.81
C SER A 123 -39.08 6.06 -1.22
N LEU A 124 -39.07 4.73 -1.22
CA LEU A 124 -37.94 3.92 -0.75
C LEU A 124 -36.69 4.14 -1.62
N LEU A 125 -36.82 4.17 -2.95
CA LEU A 125 -35.71 4.49 -3.86
C LEU A 125 -35.17 5.91 -3.66
N VAL A 126 -36.05 6.90 -3.41
CA VAL A 126 -35.62 8.28 -3.12
C VAL A 126 -34.87 8.36 -1.79
N PHE A 127 -35.35 7.67 -0.75
CA PHE A 127 -34.65 7.62 0.54
C PHE A 127 -33.27 6.96 0.43
N LYS A 128 -33.13 5.88 -0.34
CA LYS A 128 -31.83 5.23 -0.57
C LYS A 128 -30.80 6.20 -1.13
N GLU A 129 -31.10 6.83 -2.26
CA GLU A 129 -30.19 7.81 -2.89
C GLU A 129 -29.88 9.02 -1.99
N LEU A 130 -30.85 9.48 -1.18
CA LEU A 130 -30.67 10.62 -0.26
C LEU A 130 -29.69 10.28 0.89
N ILE A 131 -29.70 9.04 1.36
CA ILE A 131 -28.88 8.61 2.52
C ILE A 131 -27.47 8.21 2.09
N THR A 132 -27.33 7.53 0.95
CA THR A 132 -26.03 7.13 0.35
C THR A 132 -25.10 8.33 0.06
N ARG A 133 -25.62 9.56 -0.01
CA ARG A 133 -24.86 10.72 -0.54
C ARG A 133 -24.77 11.95 0.36
N ASP A 134 -25.85 12.32 1.07
CA ASP A 134 -26.03 13.73 1.47
C ASP A 134 -26.35 13.96 2.96
N LEU A 135 -26.32 12.94 3.82
CA LEU A 135 -26.69 13.10 5.23
C LEU A 135 -25.54 13.59 6.12
N SER A 136 -25.72 14.77 6.73
CA SER A 136 -24.79 15.31 7.74
C SER A 136 -25.13 14.85 9.17
N SER A 137 -24.23 15.11 10.12
CA SER A 137 -24.49 14.89 11.55
C SER A 137 -25.61 15.76 12.15
N ASP A 138 -26.19 16.68 11.37
CA ASP A 138 -27.28 17.54 11.84
C ASP A 138 -28.65 16.90 11.59
N GLN A 139 -28.74 15.90 10.70
CA GLN A 139 -29.98 15.24 10.26
C GLN A 139 -30.22 13.85 10.91
N LEU A 140 -29.65 13.64 12.10
CA LEU A 140 -29.69 12.36 12.82
C LEU A 140 -31.08 12.02 13.37
N LEU A 141 -31.88 13.05 13.68
CA LEU A 141 -33.26 12.86 14.16
C LEU A 141 -34.10 12.23 13.05
N GLU A 142 -34.00 12.82 11.86
CA GLU A 142 -34.63 12.40 10.62
C GLU A 142 -34.22 10.96 10.28
N LEU A 143 -32.92 10.64 10.28
CA LEU A 143 -32.44 9.26 10.08
C LEU A 143 -33.04 8.27 11.09
N SER A 144 -33.09 8.62 12.38
CA SER A 144 -33.66 7.75 13.42
C SER A 144 -35.17 7.52 13.24
N LEU A 145 -35.91 8.54 12.77
CA LEU A 145 -37.33 8.47 12.45
C LEU A 145 -37.57 7.58 11.22
N LEU A 146 -36.77 7.75 10.16
CA LEU A 146 -36.88 6.93 8.96
C LEU A 146 -36.63 5.45 9.26
N LEU A 147 -35.55 5.11 9.97
CA LEU A 147 -35.24 3.73 10.35
C LEU A 147 -36.33 3.12 11.24
N SER A 148 -37.00 3.95 12.07
CA SER A 148 -38.15 3.52 12.87
C SER A 148 -39.40 3.24 12.03
N GLU A 149 -39.69 4.04 11.00
CA GLU A 149 -40.79 3.79 10.06
C GLU A 149 -40.49 2.64 9.09
N LEU A 150 -39.26 2.52 8.59
CA LEU A 150 -38.82 1.37 7.78
C LEU A 150 -39.02 0.06 8.53
N LYS A 151 -38.74 0.01 9.83
CA LYS A 151 -39.01 -1.15 10.68
C LYS A 151 -40.51 -1.51 10.72
N LYS A 152 -41.40 -0.50 10.85
CA LYS A 152 -42.86 -0.69 10.83
C LYS A 152 -43.34 -1.16 9.45
N PHE A 153 -42.84 -0.55 8.39
CA PHE A 153 -43.10 -0.94 7.00
C PHE A 153 -42.70 -2.40 6.77
N PHE A 154 -41.47 -2.79 7.12
CA PHE A 154 -40.97 -4.16 7.04
C PHE A 154 -41.83 -5.17 7.83
N SER A 155 -42.37 -4.77 8.98
CA SER A 155 -43.13 -5.65 9.89
C SER A 155 -44.63 -5.74 9.59
N SER A 156 -45.23 -4.75 8.92
CA SER A 156 -46.69 -4.63 8.78
C SER A 156 -47.26 -5.27 7.50
N SER A 157 -46.45 -5.35 6.44
CA SER A 157 -46.86 -5.86 5.13
C SER A 157 -46.28 -7.24 4.81
N ASN A 158 -47.08 -8.28 5.05
CA ASN A 158 -46.87 -9.66 4.56
C ASN A 158 -46.86 -9.79 3.01
N VAL A 159 -46.86 -8.68 2.28
CA VAL A 159 -46.99 -8.60 0.81
C VAL A 159 -45.76 -7.97 0.15
N LEU A 160 -44.81 -7.41 0.93
CA LEU A 160 -43.57 -6.87 0.36
C LEU A 160 -42.79 -7.94 -0.39
N GLY A 161 -42.39 -7.60 -1.63
CA GLY A 161 -41.46 -8.39 -2.40
C GLY A 161 -40.07 -8.44 -1.75
N ILE A 162 -39.18 -9.20 -2.39
CA ILE A 162 -37.83 -9.43 -1.87
C ILE A 162 -36.93 -8.24 -2.19
N GLU A 163 -37.16 -7.57 -3.32
CA GLU A 163 -36.43 -6.37 -3.74
C GLU A 163 -36.63 -5.20 -2.76
N GLU A 164 -37.88 -4.88 -2.39
CA GLU A 164 -38.18 -3.77 -1.48
C GLU A 164 -37.62 -4.01 -0.07
N LYS A 165 -37.60 -5.27 0.38
CA LYS A 165 -36.92 -5.67 1.61
C LYS A 165 -35.41 -5.51 1.52
N THR A 166 -34.83 -5.79 0.35
CA THR A 166 -33.38 -5.66 0.11
C THR A 166 -32.97 -4.19 0.13
N ILE A 167 -33.70 -3.33 -0.60
CA ILE A 167 -33.50 -1.87 -0.61
C ILE A 167 -33.66 -1.28 0.81
N SER A 168 -34.64 -1.77 1.60
CA SER A 168 -34.83 -1.33 2.99
C SER A 168 -33.63 -1.66 3.88
N ILE A 169 -32.94 -2.78 3.63
CA ILE A 169 -31.73 -3.18 4.36
C ILE A 169 -30.51 -2.38 3.88
N GLN A 170 -30.40 -2.08 2.59
CA GLN A 170 -29.34 -1.18 2.10
C GLN A 170 -29.46 0.24 2.70
N ILE A 171 -30.69 0.77 2.87
CA ILE A 171 -30.91 2.03 3.59
C ILE A 171 -30.42 1.95 5.04
N LEU A 172 -30.66 0.83 5.71
CA LEU A 172 -30.14 0.59 7.07
C LEU A 172 -28.61 0.50 7.07
N GLU A 173 -28.01 -0.20 6.11
CA GLU A 173 -26.56 -0.35 5.93
C GLU A 173 -25.85 1.01 5.85
N GLU A 174 -26.35 1.91 5.00
CA GLU A 174 -25.88 3.29 4.85
C GLU A 174 -26.10 4.10 6.14
N GLY A 175 -27.29 3.99 6.74
CA GLY A 175 -27.66 4.70 7.96
C GLY A 175 -26.80 4.33 9.18
N ILE A 176 -26.33 3.08 9.29
CA ILE A 176 -25.47 2.62 10.38
C ILE A 176 -24.14 3.40 10.42
N GLU A 177 -23.59 3.70 9.24
CA GLU A 177 -22.32 4.42 9.11
C GLU A 177 -22.44 5.84 9.65
N ILE A 178 -23.52 6.55 9.28
CA ILE A 178 -23.83 7.90 9.74
C ILE A 178 -24.14 7.92 11.25
N LEU A 179 -24.87 6.92 11.77
CA LEU A 179 -25.14 6.77 13.20
C LEU A 179 -23.86 6.50 14.03
N SER A 180 -22.82 5.90 13.44
CA SER A 180 -21.55 5.61 14.12
C SER A 180 -20.83 6.89 14.58
N LEU A 181 -20.85 7.94 13.74
CA LEU A 181 -20.21 9.24 13.99
C LEU A 181 -20.73 9.94 15.25
N VAL A 182 -21.96 9.59 15.66
CA VAL A 182 -22.64 10.13 16.86
C VAL A 182 -22.19 9.41 18.12
N ASN A 183 -22.05 8.09 18.03
CA ASN A 183 -21.64 7.21 19.12
C ASN A 183 -20.26 7.61 19.67
N HIS A 184 -19.36 8.06 18.79
CA HIS A 184 -18.04 8.58 19.14
C HIS A 184 -18.05 9.98 19.79
N LYS A 185 -19.09 10.80 19.58
CA LYS A 185 -19.19 12.16 20.16
C LYS A 185 -19.87 12.19 21.53
N GLY A 186 -20.40 11.07 22.02
CA GLY A 186 -20.99 10.89 23.36
C GLY A 186 -22.29 11.67 23.67
N ALA A 187 -22.55 12.80 23.01
CA ALA A 187 -23.55 13.78 23.43
C ALA A 187 -25.01 13.46 23.08
N ALA A 188 -25.30 12.44 22.26
CA ALA A 188 -26.66 12.20 21.72
C ALA A 188 -27.08 10.72 21.57
N SER A 189 -26.28 9.74 21.99
CA SER A 189 -26.65 8.30 21.88
C SER A 189 -27.91 7.97 22.68
N ASP A 190 -28.01 8.54 23.87
CA ASP A 190 -28.97 8.13 24.90
C ASP A 190 -30.32 8.86 24.74
N SER A 191 -30.31 10.08 24.22
CA SER A 191 -31.53 10.84 23.92
C SER A 191 -32.32 10.24 22.75
N LEU A 192 -31.65 9.53 21.83
CA LEU A 192 -32.24 8.97 20.62
C LEU A 192 -32.47 7.45 20.65
N ASN A 193 -32.11 6.77 21.75
CA ASN A 193 -32.26 5.32 21.87
C ASN A 193 -31.60 4.52 20.71
N ILE A 194 -30.52 5.04 20.12
CA ILE A 194 -29.88 4.46 18.92
C ILE A 194 -29.48 3.00 19.15
N ASN A 195 -28.92 2.69 20.32
CA ASN A 195 -28.54 1.33 20.69
C ASN A 195 -29.74 0.36 20.72
N ASN A 196 -30.92 0.81 21.18
CA ASN A 196 -32.14 0.01 21.17
C ASN A 196 -32.65 -0.19 19.73
N LEU A 197 -32.66 0.86 18.91
CA LEU A 197 -33.05 0.78 17.49
C LEU A 197 -32.17 -0.20 16.70
N VAL A 198 -30.84 -0.11 16.88
CA VAL A 198 -29.87 -1.04 16.28
C VAL A 198 -30.10 -2.47 16.80
N SER A 199 -30.32 -2.64 18.11
CA SER A 199 -30.60 -3.95 18.71
C SER A 199 -31.87 -4.61 18.15
N GLU A 200 -32.94 -3.84 17.91
CA GLU A 200 -34.17 -4.34 17.32
C GLU A 200 -33.98 -4.71 15.84
N TRP A 201 -33.17 -3.97 15.10
CA TRP A 201 -32.80 -4.32 13.72
C TRP A 201 -31.93 -5.59 13.67
N ILE A 202 -30.96 -5.77 14.56
CA ILE A 202 -30.17 -7.02 14.65
C ILE A 202 -31.10 -8.24 14.79
N GLN A 203 -32.15 -8.16 15.62
CA GLN A 203 -33.11 -9.25 15.78
C GLN A 203 -33.89 -9.57 14.50
N ILE A 204 -34.24 -8.56 13.70
CA ILE A 204 -34.90 -8.73 12.39
C ILE A 204 -33.92 -9.37 11.39
N LEU A 205 -32.68 -8.88 11.32
CA LEU A 205 -31.63 -9.41 10.44
C LEU A 205 -31.32 -10.88 10.75
N ILE A 206 -31.27 -11.27 12.04
CA ILE A 206 -31.15 -12.69 12.47
C ILE A 206 -32.32 -13.53 11.95
N GLN A 207 -33.56 -13.04 12.05
CA GLN A 207 -34.73 -13.78 11.55
C GLN A 207 -34.68 -13.98 10.03
N ILE A 208 -34.17 -13.00 9.28
CA ILE A 208 -34.00 -13.10 7.82
C ILE A 208 -32.94 -14.13 7.46
N LEU A 209 -31.80 -14.15 8.17
CA LEU A 209 -30.76 -15.18 7.97
C LEU A 209 -31.31 -16.61 8.18
N GLN A 210 -32.29 -16.80 9.07
CA GLN A 210 -32.90 -18.12 9.32
C GLN A 210 -33.89 -18.58 8.22
N ILE A 211 -34.26 -17.73 7.25
CA ILE A 211 -35.19 -18.10 6.16
C ILE A 211 -34.46 -18.93 5.10
N LYS A 212 -34.81 -20.20 4.95
CA LYS A 212 -34.17 -21.07 3.95
C LYS A 212 -34.45 -20.61 2.51
N ILE A 213 -33.38 -20.38 1.75
CA ILE A 213 -33.42 -20.25 0.30
C ILE A 213 -33.92 -21.58 -0.29
N THR A 214 -34.80 -21.49 -1.27
CA THR A 214 -35.33 -22.63 -2.04
C THR A 214 -35.22 -22.32 -3.54
N PRO A 215 -35.28 -23.32 -4.44
CA PRO A 215 -35.28 -23.07 -5.89
C PRO A 215 -36.45 -22.20 -6.40
N SER A 216 -37.49 -21.98 -5.59
CA SER A 216 -38.62 -21.08 -5.88
C SER A 216 -38.49 -19.70 -5.22
N SER A 217 -37.39 -19.43 -4.51
CA SER A 217 -37.16 -18.18 -3.77
C SER A 217 -35.69 -17.75 -3.85
N VAL A 218 -35.11 -17.88 -5.05
CA VAL A 218 -33.69 -17.59 -5.35
C VAL A 218 -33.32 -16.15 -5.01
N ASP A 219 -34.24 -15.19 -5.22
CA ASP A 219 -34.04 -13.77 -4.87
C ASP A 219 -33.70 -13.52 -3.40
N LEU A 220 -34.00 -14.45 -2.48
CA LEU A 220 -33.59 -14.37 -1.09
C LEU A 220 -32.06 -14.32 -0.91
N VAL A 221 -31.28 -14.76 -1.90
CA VAL A 221 -29.82 -14.64 -1.92
C VAL A 221 -29.40 -13.16 -1.80
N ALA A 222 -29.98 -12.26 -2.59
CA ALA A 222 -29.66 -10.83 -2.55
C ALA A 222 -30.07 -10.17 -1.21
N LEU A 223 -31.24 -10.55 -0.68
CA LEU A 223 -31.71 -10.09 0.63
C LEU A 223 -30.76 -10.54 1.75
N LYS A 224 -30.34 -11.80 1.73
CA LYS A 224 -29.45 -12.38 2.74
C LYS A 224 -28.00 -11.88 2.64
N TYR A 225 -27.48 -11.65 1.44
CA TYR A 225 -26.21 -10.96 1.23
C TYR A 225 -26.23 -9.56 1.86
N SER A 226 -27.24 -8.75 1.54
CA SER A 226 -27.40 -7.41 2.11
C SER A 226 -27.58 -7.46 3.63
N THR A 227 -28.27 -8.47 4.14
CA THR A 227 -28.42 -8.74 5.59
C THR A 227 -27.07 -9.02 6.26
N ALA A 228 -26.24 -9.88 5.67
CA ALA A 228 -24.91 -10.22 6.19
C ALA A 228 -23.94 -9.02 6.14
N LYS A 229 -23.92 -8.28 5.02
CA LYS A 229 -23.15 -7.04 4.84
C LYS A 229 -23.55 -5.97 5.85
N THR A 230 -24.85 -5.80 6.08
CA THR A 230 -25.38 -4.90 7.12
C THR A 230 -24.92 -5.33 8.51
N LEU A 231 -25.02 -6.62 8.86
CA LEU A 231 -24.56 -7.13 10.15
C LEU A 231 -23.04 -6.94 10.35
N HIS A 232 -22.25 -7.08 9.29
CA HIS A 232 -20.83 -6.71 9.28
C HIS A 232 -20.64 -5.22 9.62
N LYS A 233 -21.31 -4.29 8.90
CA LYS A 233 -21.28 -2.84 9.22
C LYS A 233 -21.81 -2.47 10.62
N VAL A 234 -22.79 -3.21 11.18
CA VAL A 234 -23.22 -3.03 12.58
C VAL A 234 -22.09 -3.37 13.55
N SER A 235 -21.32 -4.42 13.25
CA SER A 235 -20.35 -4.99 14.18
C SER A 235 -19.04 -4.17 14.31
N MET A 236 -18.44 -3.77 13.19
CA MET A 236 -18.46 -2.37 12.71
C MET A 236 -18.65 -1.25 13.75
N ALA A 237 -19.73 -0.49 13.55
CA ALA A 237 -20.05 0.78 14.23
C ALA A 237 -20.53 0.66 15.69
N PHE A 238 -21.11 -0.48 16.08
CA PHE A 238 -21.78 -0.69 17.37
C PHE A 238 -21.27 -1.94 18.10
N PRO A 239 -19.95 -2.07 18.36
CA PRO A 239 -19.35 -3.29 18.91
C PRO A 239 -19.91 -3.67 20.29
N LYS A 240 -20.33 -2.69 21.11
CA LYS A 240 -20.99 -2.93 22.40
C LYS A 240 -22.33 -3.66 22.23
N VAL A 241 -23.24 -3.11 21.42
CA VAL A 241 -24.57 -3.71 21.13
C VAL A 241 -24.41 -5.06 20.42
N TYR A 242 -23.50 -5.12 19.43
CA TYR A 242 -23.18 -6.35 18.73
C TYR A 242 -22.73 -7.48 19.68
N SER A 243 -21.93 -7.17 20.70
CA SER A 243 -21.37 -8.18 21.60
C SER A 243 -22.43 -9.00 22.35
N GLU A 244 -23.61 -8.43 22.60
CA GLU A 244 -24.76 -9.13 23.20
C GLU A 244 -25.37 -10.21 22.29
N TYR A 245 -25.22 -10.05 20.96
CA TYR A 245 -25.80 -10.93 19.93
C TYR A 245 -24.74 -11.80 19.22
N SER A 246 -23.45 -11.53 19.45
CA SER A 246 -22.33 -12.13 18.71
C SER A 246 -22.34 -13.67 18.68
N GLU A 247 -22.65 -14.34 19.80
CA GLU A 247 -22.74 -15.81 19.85
C GLU A 247 -23.90 -16.34 18.99
N ALA A 248 -25.10 -15.75 19.11
CA ALA A 248 -26.27 -16.15 18.34
C ALA A 248 -26.10 -15.88 16.83
N LEU A 249 -25.42 -14.79 16.47
CA LEU A 249 -25.07 -14.44 15.09
C LEU A 249 -24.08 -15.45 14.50
N ILE A 250 -23.01 -15.79 15.21
CA ILE A 250 -22.03 -16.81 14.78
C ILE A 250 -22.70 -18.17 14.59
N VAL A 251 -23.62 -18.57 15.47
CA VAL A 251 -24.42 -19.79 15.31
C VAL A 251 -25.29 -19.75 14.04
N CYS A 252 -25.91 -18.61 13.73
CA CYS A 252 -26.74 -18.46 12.53
C CYS A 252 -25.91 -18.44 11.24
N VAL A 253 -24.82 -17.67 11.20
CA VAL A 253 -23.90 -17.59 10.05
C VAL A 253 -23.23 -18.94 9.80
N TRP A 254 -22.83 -19.66 10.86
CA TRP A 254 -22.33 -21.04 10.73
C TRP A 254 -23.35 -21.99 10.11
N ALA A 255 -24.62 -21.92 10.55
CA ALA A 255 -25.68 -22.77 10.01
C ALA A 255 -25.90 -22.53 8.51
N GLU A 256 -25.77 -21.28 8.04
CA GLU A 256 -25.83 -20.91 6.62
C GLU A 256 -24.62 -21.47 5.84
N VAL A 257 -23.40 -21.15 6.27
CA VAL A 257 -22.14 -21.58 5.61
C VAL A 257 -22.03 -23.11 5.52
N SER A 258 -22.48 -23.84 6.54
CA SER A 258 -22.48 -25.31 6.55
C SER A 258 -23.65 -25.93 5.77
N THR A 259 -24.83 -25.31 5.75
CA THR A 259 -25.98 -25.83 4.97
C THR A 259 -25.76 -25.68 3.47
N TYR A 260 -25.29 -24.50 3.01
CA TYR A 260 -25.20 -24.20 1.59
C TYR A 260 -23.98 -24.78 0.87
N TYR A 261 -23.03 -25.39 1.60
CA TYR A 261 -21.87 -26.06 0.98
C TYR A 261 -22.30 -27.09 -0.08
N THR A 262 -23.33 -27.91 0.18
CA THR A 262 -23.76 -28.94 -0.78
C THR A 262 -24.44 -28.36 -2.03
N ASP A 263 -25.05 -27.18 -1.91
CA ASP A 263 -25.61 -26.46 -3.05
C ASP A 263 -24.50 -25.77 -3.85
N TYR A 264 -23.55 -25.12 -3.18
CA TYR A 264 -22.34 -24.54 -3.78
C TYR A 264 -21.51 -25.59 -4.52
N GLU A 265 -21.24 -26.75 -3.92
CA GLU A 265 -20.53 -27.87 -4.54
C GLU A 265 -21.24 -28.34 -5.82
N SER A 266 -22.57 -28.44 -5.79
CA SER A 266 -23.37 -28.82 -6.96
C SER A 266 -23.51 -27.74 -8.04
N GLN A 267 -23.29 -26.47 -7.71
CA GLN A 267 -23.43 -25.33 -8.64
C GLN A 267 -22.08 -24.92 -9.23
N PHE A 268 -21.04 -24.75 -8.41
CA PHE A 268 -19.77 -24.13 -8.80
C PHE A 268 -18.59 -25.12 -8.87
N LEU A 269 -18.56 -26.16 -8.03
CA LEU A 269 -17.43 -27.11 -8.00
C LEU A 269 -17.63 -28.34 -8.91
N THR A 270 -18.87 -28.72 -9.22
CA THR A 270 -19.19 -29.90 -10.03
C THR A 270 -19.07 -29.59 -11.53
N PRO A 271 -18.30 -30.35 -12.33
CA PRO A 271 -18.23 -30.20 -13.79
C PRO A 271 -19.59 -30.32 -14.49
N ASP A 272 -19.82 -29.49 -15.50
CA ASP A 272 -21.03 -29.48 -16.34
C ASP A 272 -21.34 -30.81 -17.04
N SER A 273 -20.32 -31.66 -17.22
CA SER A 273 -20.47 -33.02 -17.78
C SER A 273 -21.15 -34.02 -16.83
N LEU A 274 -21.30 -33.70 -15.54
CA LEU A 274 -21.90 -34.58 -14.54
C LEU A 274 -23.36 -34.23 -14.25
N PRO A 275 -24.26 -35.23 -14.11
CA PRO A 275 -25.68 -35.00 -13.84
C PRO A 275 -25.97 -34.46 -12.43
N GLN A 276 -24.93 -34.16 -11.65
CA GLN A 276 -24.99 -33.53 -10.33
C GLN A 276 -24.92 -32.00 -10.41
N LYS A 277 -24.47 -31.42 -11.55
CA LYS A 277 -24.47 -29.97 -11.78
C LYS A 277 -25.91 -29.44 -11.69
N LYS A 278 -26.12 -28.44 -10.83
CA LYS A 278 -27.35 -27.65 -10.76
C LYS A 278 -27.15 -26.29 -11.43
N THR A 279 -28.25 -25.65 -11.79
CA THR A 279 -28.26 -24.24 -12.19
C THR A 279 -27.84 -23.36 -11.02
N GLU A 280 -26.96 -22.41 -11.28
CA GLU A 280 -26.51 -21.41 -10.31
C GLU A 280 -27.69 -20.55 -9.81
N TRP A 281 -27.66 -20.21 -8.53
CA TRP A 281 -28.65 -19.36 -7.88
C TRP A 281 -28.23 -17.90 -7.95
N THR A 282 -28.86 -17.15 -8.85
CA THR A 282 -28.64 -15.71 -9.05
C THR A 282 -29.97 -14.97 -8.89
N ALA A 283 -29.95 -13.85 -8.17
CA ALA A 283 -31.12 -12.99 -8.01
C ALA A 283 -31.60 -12.41 -9.35
N SER A 284 -32.91 -12.20 -9.48
CA SER A 284 -33.53 -11.66 -10.70
C SER A 284 -33.36 -10.15 -10.87
N PHE A 285 -32.93 -9.45 -9.81
CA PHE A 285 -32.65 -8.02 -9.79
C PHE A 285 -31.18 -7.75 -9.42
N THR A 286 -30.68 -6.58 -9.80
CA THR A 286 -29.30 -6.14 -9.54
C THR A 286 -29.24 -5.17 -8.36
N LEU A 287 -28.09 -5.10 -7.68
CA LEU A 287 -27.78 -3.97 -6.79
C LEU A 287 -27.16 -2.79 -7.57
N ASP A 288 -26.68 -1.79 -6.85
CA ASP A 288 -26.24 -0.48 -7.35
C ASP A 288 -25.08 -0.57 -8.35
N ASP A 289 -24.21 -1.57 -8.19
CA ASP A 289 -23.10 -1.87 -9.11
C ASP A 289 -23.56 -2.51 -10.43
N SER A 290 -24.87 -2.62 -10.65
CA SER A 290 -25.50 -3.34 -11.78
C SER A 290 -25.17 -4.85 -11.84
N SER A 291 -24.59 -5.40 -10.78
CA SER A 291 -24.33 -6.83 -10.61
C SER A 291 -25.55 -7.52 -10.00
N ALA A 292 -25.84 -8.75 -10.48
CA ALA A 292 -26.83 -9.63 -9.88
C ALA A 292 -26.13 -10.52 -8.86
N ILE A 293 -26.63 -10.56 -7.62
CA ILE A 293 -26.00 -11.34 -6.55
C ILE A 293 -26.29 -12.82 -6.77
N ASP A 294 -25.24 -13.63 -6.72
CA ASP A 294 -25.31 -15.09 -6.76
C ASP A 294 -24.99 -15.72 -5.38
N LEU A 295 -25.15 -17.05 -5.31
CA LEU A 295 -24.81 -17.81 -4.11
C LEU A 295 -23.32 -17.72 -3.74
N SER A 296 -22.42 -17.52 -4.70
CA SER A 296 -20.98 -17.39 -4.40
C SER A 296 -20.66 -16.08 -3.68
N MET A 297 -21.20 -14.95 -4.13
CA MET A 297 -21.11 -13.66 -3.44
C MET A 297 -21.68 -13.72 -2.01
N TYR A 298 -22.81 -14.42 -1.83
CA TYR A 298 -23.38 -14.61 -0.49
C TYR A 298 -22.45 -15.40 0.44
N ILE A 299 -21.86 -16.49 -0.05
CA ILE A 299 -20.93 -17.30 0.74
C ILE A 299 -19.65 -16.53 1.06
N SER A 300 -19.09 -15.76 0.11
CA SER A 300 -17.93 -14.90 0.36
C SER A 300 -18.18 -13.92 1.52
N MET A 301 -19.32 -13.23 1.51
CA MET A 301 -19.73 -12.29 2.57
C MET A 301 -19.91 -12.98 3.94
N LEU A 302 -20.37 -14.24 3.98
CA LEU A 302 -20.47 -15.00 5.23
C LEU A 302 -19.10 -15.47 5.76
N LEU A 303 -18.12 -15.73 4.88
CA LEU A 303 -16.75 -16.09 5.27
C LEU A 303 -15.98 -14.85 5.76
N GLU A 304 -16.14 -13.72 5.07
CA GLU A 304 -15.59 -12.41 5.47
C GLU A 304 -16.16 -11.95 6.82
N TYR A 305 -17.43 -12.24 7.10
CA TYR A 305 -18.03 -12.05 8.42
C TYR A 305 -17.31 -12.85 9.53
N PHE A 306 -16.89 -14.09 9.24
CA PHE A 306 -16.08 -14.87 10.19
C PHE A 306 -14.69 -14.28 10.39
N ASP A 307 -14.03 -13.84 9.32
CA ASP A 307 -12.72 -13.19 9.42
C ASP A 307 -12.79 -11.97 10.35
N PHE A 308 -13.80 -11.13 10.15
CA PHE A 308 -14.06 -10.01 11.03
C PHE A 308 -14.34 -10.43 12.48
N ALA A 309 -15.19 -11.44 12.70
CA ALA A 309 -15.52 -11.93 14.05
C ALA A 309 -14.27 -12.43 14.82
N LEU A 310 -13.24 -12.91 14.13
CA LEU A 310 -11.96 -13.31 14.72
C LEU A 310 -11.10 -12.12 15.20
N ARG A 311 -11.21 -10.97 14.53
CA ARG A 311 -10.48 -9.73 14.87
C ARG A 311 -10.97 -9.10 16.19
N GLN A 312 -12.19 -9.40 16.64
CA GLN A 312 -12.74 -8.84 17.89
C GLN A 312 -11.98 -9.27 19.15
N LYS A 313 -11.92 -8.37 20.16
CA LYS A 313 -11.24 -8.63 21.45
C LYS A 313 -11.74 -9.90 22.16
N ASN A 314 -13.04 -10.20 22.07
CA ASN A 314 -13.65 -11.38 22.68
C ASN A 314 -13.53 -12.68 21.86
N SER A 315 -12.89 -12.66 20.69
CA SER A 315 -12.85 -13.82 19.78
C SER A 315 -12.27 -15.09 20.42
N LYS A 316 -11.27 -14.98 21.29
CA LYS A 316 -10.73 -16.14 22.03
C LYS A 316 -11.80 -16.84 22.88
N LYS A 317 -12.61 -16.08 23.61
CA LYS A 317 -13.71 -16.63 24.42
C LYS A 317 -14.75 -17.28 23.52
N ILE A 318 -15.22 -16.55 22.51
CA ILE A 318 -16.30 -17.02 21.64
C ILE A 318 -15.93 -18.32 20.91
N PHE A 319 -14.76 -18.37 20.27
CA PHE A 319 -14.38 -19.50 19.41
C PHE A 319 -13.74 -20.69 20.15
N ILE A 320 -13.25 -20.52 21.40
CA ILE A 320 -12.62 -21.61 22.19
C ILE A 320 -13.52 -22.07 23.35
N ASP A 321 -14.25 -21.19 24.02
CA ASP A 321 -15.06 -21.58 25.19
C ASP A 321 -16.21 -22.50 24.75
N GLY A 322 -16.41 -23.60 25.47
CA GLY A 322 -17.28 -24.71 25.06
C GLY A 322 -18.79 -24.41 24.95
N HIS A 323 -19.21 -23.16 25.15
CA HIS A 323 -20.60 -22.72 24.99
C HIS A 323 -21.08 -22.85 23.54
N LEU A 324 -20.27 -22.46 22.54
CA LEU A 324 -20.60 -22.69 21.13
C LEU A 324 -20.73 -24.18 20.80
N ASN A 325 -19.82 -25.02 21.28
CA ASN A 325 -19.84 -26.47 21.04
C ASN A 325 -21.14 -27.11 21.57
N ALA A 326 -21.61 -26.68 22.74
CA ALA A 326 -22.88 -27.13 23.32
C ALA A 326 -24.11 -26.65 22.51
N ASN A 327 -24.10 -25.40 22.04
CA ASN A 327 -25.19 -24.84 21.24
C ASN A 327 -25.27 -25.42 19.82
N LEU A 328 -24.13 -25.79 19.23
CA LEU A 328 -24.03 -26.35 17.87
C LEU A 328 -24.10 -27.88 17.82
N ASN A 329 -24.06 -28.58 18.96
CA ASN A 329 -23.92 -30.05 19.05
C ASN A 329 -22.67 -30.58 18.31
N THR A 330 -21.58 -29.82 18.30
CA THR A 330 -20.30 -30.18 17.66
C THR A 330 -19.22 -30.41 18.71
N ASP A 331 -18.52 -31.54 18.65
CA ASP A 331 -17.41 -31.84 19.57
C ASP A 331 -16.25 -30.83 19.48
N ASN A 332 -16.07 -30.18 18.32
CA ASN A 332 -15.08 -29.12 18.10
C ASN A 332 -15.50 -28.20 16.93
N PHE A 333 -16.02 -27.02 17.25
CA PHE A 333 -16.43 -26.00 16.27
C PHE A 333 -15.29 -25.52 15.37
N LEU A 334 -14.10 -25.26 15.93
CA LEU A 334 -12.93 -24.83 15.15
C LEU A 334 -12.50 -25.89 14.12
N TYR A 335 -12.59 -27.18 14.47
CA TYR A 335 -12.37 -28.26 13.50
C TYR A 335 -13.35 -28.20 12.34
N SER A 336 -14.64 -28.05 12.64
CA SER A 336 -15.68 -27.95 11.60
C SER A 336 -15.49 -26.72 10.72
N LEU A 337 -15.22 -25.54 11.31
CA LEU A 337 -14.99 -24.31 10.59
C LEU A 337 -13.80 -24.44 9.62
N ILE A 338 -12.65 -24.92 10.10
CA ILE A 338 -11.45 -25.11 9.26
C ILE A 338 -11.71 -26.16 8.18
N SER A 339 -12.39 -27.26 8.50
CA SER A 339 -12.76 -28.29 7.52
C SER A 339 -13.63 -27.72 6.39
N THR A 340 -14.61 -26.90 6.74
CA THR A 340 -15.45 -26.21 5.75
C THR A 340 -14.68 -25.17 4.94
N CYS A 341 -13.73 -24.43 5.54
CA CYS A 341 -12.83 -23.54 4.79
C CYS A 341 -11.99 -24.30 3.76
N VAL A 342 -11.38 -25.45 4.15
CA VAL A 342 -10.61 -26.31 3.23
C VAL A 342 -11.47 -26.84 2.07
N CYS A 343 -12.77 -27.07 2.29
CA CYS A 343 -13.70 -27.45 1.24
C CYS A 343 -14.07 -26.29 0.30
N TYR A 344 -14.24 -25.06 0.81
CA TYR A 344 -14.48 -23.85 0.00
C TYR A 344 -13.24 -23.29 -0.70
N LEU A 345 -12.03 -23.66 -0.26
CA LEU A 345 -10.78 -23.40 -0.98
C LEU A 345 -10.68 -24.16 -2.32
N GLN A 346 -11.58 -25.09 -2.65
CA GLN A 346 -11.55 -25.80 -3.93
C GLN A 346 -11.78 -24.86 -5.12
N ILE A 347 -11.08 -25.13 -6.22
CA ILE A 347 -11.19 -24.37 -7.47
C ILE A 347 -12.57 -24.61 -8.09
N SER A 348 -13.29 -23.53 -8.44
CA SER A 348 -14.56 -23.60 -9.17
C SER A 348 -14.33 -23.99 -10.64
N GLN A 349 -15.36 -24.52 -11.30
CA GLN A 349 -15.25 -24.84 -12.74
C GLN A 349 -15.02 -23.59 -13.58
N SER A 350 -15.67 -22.46 -13.26
CA SER A 350 -15.48 -21.19 -13.97
C SER A 350 -14.06 -20.65 -13.83
N SER A 351 -13.47 -20.64 -12.63
CA SER A 351 -12.07 -20.27 -12.44
C SER A 351 -11.12 -21.26 -13.13
N ALA A 352 -11.39 -22.56 -13.05
CA ALA A 352 -10.58 -23.58 -13.73
C ALA A 352 -10.59 -23.41 -15.26
N GLU A 353 -11.73 -23.09 -15.86
CA GLU A 353 -11.86 -22.81 -17.30
C GLU A 353 -11.15 -21.50 -17.67
N LEU A 354 -11.36 -20.43 -16.92
CA LEU A 354 -10.69 -19.13 -17.11
C LEU A 354 -9.17 -19.31 -17.09
N TRP A 355 -8.61 -19.84 -16.00
CA TRP A 355 -7.18 -20.05 -15.79
C TRP A 355 -6.53 -21.08 -16.75
N SER A 356 -7.33 -21.97 -17.35
CA SER A 356 -6.85 -22.87 -18.41
C SER A 356 -6.84 -22.18 -19.78
N SER A 357 -7.66 -21.15 -19.97
CA SER A 357 -7.69 -20.35 -21.21
C SER A 357 -6.69 -19.19 -21.19
N ASP A 358 -6.48 -18.58 -20.02
CA ASP A 358 -5.56 -17.46 -19.78
C ASP A 358 -4.79 -17.71 -18.47
N ALA A 359 -3.48 -17.89 -18.56
CA ALA A 359 -2.63 -18.13 -17.40
C ALA A 359 -2.29 -16.84 -16.62
N ASN A 360 -2.52 -15.65 -17.20
CA ASN A 360 -2.25 -14.37 -16.54
C ASN A 360 -3.27 -14.14 -15.42
N GLU A 361 -4.56 -14.39 -15.68
CA GLU A 361 -5.63 -14.33 -14.67
C GLU A 361 -5.32 -15.23 -13.45
N PHE A 362 -4.71 -16.39 -13.67
CA PHE A 362 -4.23 -17.26 -12.59
C PHE A 362 -3.10 -16.62 -11.77
N ILE A 363 -2.15 -15.93 -12.41
CA ILE A 363 -1.07 -15.23 -11.72
C ILE A 363 -1.61 -14.02 -10.94
N LEU A 364 -2.52 -13.24 -11.53
CA LEU A 364 -3.15 -12.09 -10.88
C LEU A 364 -3.96 -12.48 -9.63
N GLU A 365 -4.67 -13.62 -9.64
CA GLU A 365 -5.39 -14.10 -8.44
C GLU A 365 -4.45 -14.73 -7.40
N GLU A 366 -3.37 -15.41 -7.80
CA GLU A 366 -2.37 -15.95 -6.85
C GLU A 366 -1.48 -14.87 -6.21
N GLU A 367 -1.31 -13.70 -6.85
CA GLU A 367 -0.53 -12.56 -6.35
C GLU A 367 -1.40 -11.48 -5.67
N ASP A 368 -2.68 -11.75 -5.45
CA ASP A 368 -3.65 -10.83 -4.81
C ASP A 368 -3.76 -9.45 -5.53
N THR A 369 -3.56 -9.44 -6.85
CA THR A 369 -3.69 -8.24 -7.71
C THR A 369 -4.96 -8.26 -8.57
N SER A 370 -5.67 -9.39 -8.64
CA SER A 370 -6.99 -9.52 -9.25
C SER A 370 -8.06 -8.65 -8.54
N SER A 371 -9.01 -8.12 -9.32
CA SER A 371 -10.18 -7.40 -8.79
C SER A 371 -11.34 -8.32 -8.39
N ASN A 372 -11.26 -9.63 -8.67
CA ASN A 372 -12.34 -10.58 -8.44
C ASN A 372 -12.26 -11.22 -7.04
N TYR A 373 -13.10 -10.80 -6.09
CA TYR A 373 -13.15 -11.42 -4.76
C TYR A 373 -13.98 -12.72 -4.75
N SER A 374 -13.30 -13.86 -4.88
CA SER A 374 -13.92 -15.19 -4.99
C SER A 374 -14.14 -15.88 -3.62
N VAL A 375 -15.01 -16.89 -3.57
CA VAL A 375 -15.20 -17.75 -2.38
C VAL A 375 -13.88 -18.42 -1.94
N ARG A 376 -12.98 -18.70 -2.89
CA ARG A 376 -11.64 -19.22 -2.62
C ARG A 376 -10.76 -18.18 -1.91
N LEU A 377 -10.79 -16.91 -2.34
CA LEU A 377 -10.08 -15.82 -1.65
C LEU A 377 -10.66 -15.56 -0.25
N ALA A 378 -11.98 -15.47 -0.10
CA ALA A 378 -12.61 -15.32 1.22
C ALA A 378 -12.28 -16.48 2.18
N SER A 379 -12.12 -17.70 1.66
CA SER A 379 -11.65 -18.87 2.43
C SER A 379 -10.15 -18.83 2.75
N LYS A 380 -9.33 -18.26 1.87
CA LYS A 380 -7.89 -18.05 2.05
C LYS A 380 -7.65 -17.05 3.19
N ASP A 381 -8.32 -15.90 3.15
CA ASP A 381 -8.21 -14.84 4.16
C ASP A 381 -8.63 -15.36 5.54
N LEU A 382 -9.81 -15.99 5.62
CA LEU A 382 -10.31 -16.59 6.84
C LEU A 382 -9.36 -17.64 7.42
N LEU A 383 -8.77 -18.51 6.57
CA LEU A 383 -7.80 -19.50 7.04
C LEU A 383 -6.52 -18.84 7.58
N LEU A 384 -5.99 -17.84 6.89
CA LEU A 384 -4.80 -17.09 7.34
C LEU A 384 -5.05 -16.39 8.69
N SER A 385 -6.22 -15.74 8.87
CA SER A 385 -6.60 -15.12 10.14
C SER A 385 -6.82 -16.13 11.27
N LEU A 386 -7.46 -17.27 11.00
CA LEU A 386 -7.61 -18.37 11.96
C LEU A 386 -6.24 -18.85 12.45
N VAL A 387 -5.31 -19.09 11.53
CA VAL A 387 -3.97 -19.63 11.81
C VAL A 387 -3.12 -18.63 12.58
N LYS A 388 -3.15 -17.35 12.20
CA LYS A 388 -2.50 -16.24 12.91
C LYS A 388 -3.03 -16.06 14.33
N ARG A 389 -4.33 -16.29 14.56
CA ARG A 389 -5.00 -16.10 15.87
C ARG A 389 -4.92 -17.32 16.78
N PHE A 390 -5.00 -18.52 16.23
CA PHE A 390 -5.13 -19.81 16.93
C PHE A 390 -4.22 -20.90 16.33
N PRO A 391 -2.89 -20.69 16.27
CA PRO A 391 -2.00 -21.55 15.48
C PRO A 391 -1.98 -23.02 15.94
N LYS A 392 -2.04 -23.27 17.26
CA LYS A 392 -2.00 -24.64 17.80
C LYS A 392 -3.28 -25.41 17.52
N GLU A 393 -4.41 -24.73 17.69
CA GLU A 393 -5.75 -25.26 17.46
C GLU A 393 -5.95 -25.54 15.96
N CYS A 394 -5.49 -24.61 15.09
CA CYS A 394 -5.55 -24.77 13.65
C CYS A 394 -4.68 -25.93 13.14
N ILE A 395 -3.43 -26.05 13.60
CA ILE A 395 -2.56 -27.19 13.26
C ILE A 395 -3.21 -28.51 13.69
N ASN A 396 -3.76 -28.60 14.90
CA ASN A 396 -4.42 -29.82 15.39
C ASN A 396 -5.69 -30.16 14.59
N ALA A 397 -6.49 -29.17 14.21
CA ALA A 397 -7.66 -29.36 13.37
C ALA A 397 -7.24 -29.85 11.97
N PHE A 398 -6.29 -29.16 11.33
CA PHE A 398 -5.81 -29.49 9.98
C PHE A 398 -5.14 -30.87 9.92
N LYS A 399 -4.39 -31.25 10.95
CA LYS A 399 -3.85 -32.60 11.14
C LYS A 399 -4.92 -33.69 11.13
N ASN A 400 -6.07 -33.44 11.75
CA ASN A 400 -7.21 -34.37 11.74
C ASN A 400 -7.92 -34.40 10.37
N ILE A 401 -8.04 -33.27 9.68
CA ILE A 401 -8.56 -33.18 8.30
C ILE A 401 -7.67 -34.01 7.34
N LEU A 402 -6.35 -33.85 7.44
CA LEU A 402 -5.36 -34.63 6.69
C LEU A 402 -5.49 -36.13 6.97
N LEU A 403 -5.60 -36.55 8.23
CA LEU A 403 -5.83 -37.95 8.60
C LEU A 403 -7.12 -38.49 7.95
N GLN A 404 -8.23 -37.77 8.07
CA GLN A 404 -9.50 -38.18 7.49
C GLN A 404 -9.44 -38.32 5.97
N LYS A 405 -8.70 -37.44 5.26
CA LYS A 405 -8.46 -37.57 3.82
C LYS A 405 -7.59 -38.78 3.47
N LEU A 406 -6.51 -39.01 4.22
CA LEU A 406 -5.55 -40.10 4.00
C LEU A 406 -6.08 -41.49 4.39
N GLU A 407 -7.12 -41.56 5.22
CA GLU A 407 -7.83 -42.80 5.55
C GLU A 407 -9.05 -43.05 4.64
N GLY A 408 -9.47 -42.04 3.88
CA GLY A 408 -10.58 -42.13 2.94
C GLY A 408 -10.29 -43.05 1.73
N SER A 409 -11.28 -43.86 1.36
CA SER A 409 -11.24 -44.64 0.12
C SER A 409 -10.98 -43.75 -1.10
N GLN A 410 -10.00 -44.08 -1.94
CA GLN A 410 -9.73 -43.37 -3.20
C GLN A 410 -10.85 -43.60 -4.23
N VAL A 411 -11.99 -42.92 -4.06
CA VAL A 411 -13.10 -42.90 -5.03
C VAL A 411 -12.76 -41.91 -6.14
N ASN A 412 -12.62 -42.39 -7.38
CA ASN A 412 -12.40 -41.60 -8.60
C ASN A 412 -11.30 -40.52 -8.52
N GLN A 413 -10.10 -40.84 -9.01
CA GLN A 413 -8.95 -39.93 -9.06
C GLN A 413 -9.28 -38.54 -9.64
N PHE A 414 -10.07 -38.49 -10.72
CA PHE A 414 -10.44 -37.23 -11.39
C PHE A 414 -11.19 -36.23 -10.48
N LEU A 415 -12.16 -36.70 -9.68
CA LEU A 415 -12.91 -35.85 -8.74
C LEU A 415 -12.07 -35.41 -7.54
N ASN A 416 -11.02 -36.14 -7.20
CA ASN A 416 -10.12 -35.76 -6.11
C ASN A 416 -9.11 -34.67 -6.51
N GLY A 417 -9.03 -34.26 -7.78
CA GLY A 417 -8.03 -33.27 -8.24
C GLY A 417 -8.08 -31.97 -7.44
N PHE A 418 -9.22 -31.27 -7.45
CA PHE A 418 -9.38 -29.99 -6.76
C PHE A 418 -9.44 -30.14 -5.24
N SER A 419 -10.02 -31.22 -4.71
CA SER A 419 -10.00 -31.51 -3.27
C SER A 419 -8.59 -31.79 -2.73
N ASN A 420 -7.72 -32.41 -3.53
CA ASN A 420 -6.31 -32.59 -3.17
C ASN A 420 -5.54 -31.28 -3.34
N GLU A 421 -5.87 -30.45 -4.35
CA GLU A 421 -5.26 -29.13 -4.53
C GLU A 421 -5.57 -28.23 -3.33
N SER A 422 -6.81 -28.17 -2.85
CA SER A 422 -7.18 -27.30 -1.72
C SER A 422 -6.47 -27.68 -0.42
N ILE A 423 -6.16 -28.97 -0.23
CA ILE A 423 -5.34 -29.47 0.89
C ILE A 423 -3.88 -29.04 0.74
N LEU A 424 -3.31 -29.13 -0.46
CA LEU A 424 -1.96 -28.64 -0.73
C LEU A 424 -1.88 -27.10 -0.61
N PHE A 425 -2.91 -26.38 -1.03
CA PHE A 425 -3.01 -24.93 -0.87
C PHE A 425 -3.11 -24.55 0.61
N SER A 426 -3.89 -25.28 1.41
CA SER A 426 -3.93 -25.12 2.87
C SER A 426 -2.56 -25.36 3.53
N LEU A 427 -1.78 -26.34 3.05
CA LEU A 427 -0.40 -26.58 3.49
C LEU A 427 0.55 -25.43 3.11
N GLU A 428 0.35 -24.78 1.98
CA GLU A 428 1.10 -23.59 1.57
C GLU A 428 0.76 -22.39 2.47
N LEU A 429 -0.54 -22.11 2.67
CA LEU A 429 -1.02 -21.00 3.51
C LEU A 429 -0.59 -21.13 4.97
N MET A 430 -0.59 -22.36 5.52
CA MET A 430 -0.19 -22.67 6.90
C MET A 430 1.30 -22.99 7.08
N SER A 431 2.13 -22.73 6.06
CA SER A 431 3.49 -23.28 6.00
C SER A 431 4.41 -22.78 7.12
N PHE A 432 4.34 -21.50 7.49
CA PHE A 432 5.19 -20.93 8.54
C PHE A 432 4.95 -21.61 9.89
N GLU A 433 3.69 -21.70 10.32
CA GLU A 433 3.28 -22.27 11.60
C GLU A 433 3.55 -23.78 11.63
N ILE A 434 3.22 -24.52 10.56
CA ILE A 434 3.47 -25.96 10.47
C ILE A 434 4.97 -26.26 10.51
N LEU A 435 5.79 -25.56 9.72
CA LEU A 435 7.25 -25.76 9.71
C LEU A 435 7.87 -25.39 11.07
N SER A 436 7.37 -24.35 11.75
CA SER A 436 7.83 -24.00 13.10
C SER A 436 7.50 -25.11 14.12
N ALA A 437 6.30 -25.69 14.06
CA ALA A 437 5.86 -26.77 14.92
C ALA A 437 6.68 -28.05 14.68
N LEU A 438 6.92 -28.40 13.42
CA LEU A 438 7.75 -29.54 13.03
C LEU A 438 9.21 -29.38 13.49
N LYS A 439 9.82 -28.21 13.28
CA LYS A 439 11.19 -27.91 13.75
C LYS A 439 11.31 -28.01 15.27
N SER A 440 10.28 -27.61 16.02
CA SER A 440 10.25 -27.74 17.48
C SER A 440 10.24 -29.18 18.00
N SER A 441 9.99 -30.18 17.14
CA SER A 441 9.95 -31.62 17.46
C SER A 441 8.94 -32.02 18.56
N ASN A 442 7.98 -31.15 18.89
CA ASN A 442 7.02 -31.36 19.98
C ASN A 442 5.87 -32.32 19.63
N ASP A 443 5.57 -32.54 18.34
CA ASP A 443 4.55 -33.48 17.90
C ASP A 443 5.09 -34.43 16.78
N PRO A 444 5.54 -35.64 17.13
CA PRO A 444 6.03 -36.60 16.14
C PRO A 444 4.92 -37.19 15.25
N SER A 445 3.65 -37.08 15.66
CA SER A 445 2.53 -37.56 14.84
C SER A 445 2.18 -36.58 13.73
N LEU A 446 2.40 -35.27 13.92
CA LEU A 446 2.31 -34.28 12.85
C LEU A 446 3.33 -34.57 11.74
N ASP A 447 4.60 -34.80 12.08
CA ASP A 447 5.65 -35.16 11.09
C ASP A 447 5.27 -36.40 10.28
N GLN A 448 4.78 -37.45 10.94
CA GLN A 448 4.32 -38.67 10.25
C GLN A 448 3.17 -38.39 9.27
N ILE A 449 2.19 -37.55 9.64
CA ILE A 449 1.03 -37.21 8.80
C ILE A 449 1.45 -36.35 7.61
N ILE A 450 2.30 -35.35 7.82
CA ILE A 450 2.84 -34.51 6.74
C ILE A 450 3.66 -35.34 5.76
N ARG A 451 4.52 -36.26 6.23
CA ARG A 451 5.27 -37.18 5.35
C ARG A 451 4.36 -38.15 4.58
N ARG A 452 3.24 -38.59 5.17
CA ARG A 452 2.22 -39.36 4.45
C ARG A 452 1.52 -38.51 3.38
N ALA A 453 1.09 -37.30 3.69
CA ALA A 453 0.49 -36.38 2.70
C ALA A 453 1.45 -36.07 1.54
N ILE A 454 2.74 -35.86 1.83
CA ILE A 454 3.79 -35.71 0.82
C ILE A 454 3.88 -36.95 -0.07
N SER A 455 3.87 -38.15 0.52
CA SER A 455 4.06 -39.42 -0.20
C SER A 455 2.81 -39.89 -0.98
N GLU A 456 1.61 -39.62 -0.46
CA GLU A 456 0.34 -40.14 -0.97
C GLU A 456 -0.41 -39.13 -1.86
N ILE A 457 -0.13 -37.82 -1.73
CA ILE A 457 -0.81 -36.74 -2.49
C ILE A 457 0.20 -35.95 -3.35
N LEU A 458 1.22 -35.33 -2.74
CA LEU A 458 2.11 -34.39 -3.42
C LEU A 458 3.01 -35.05 -4.48
N ILE A 459 3.72 -36.13 -4.10
CA ILE A 459 4.60 -36.84 -5.03
C ILE A 459 3.80 -37.45 -6.21
N PRO A 460 2.64 -38.11 -6.01
CA PRO A 460 1.76 -38.51 -7.11
C PRO A 460 1.22 -37.33 -7.95
N GLY A 461 0.95 -36.18 -7.34
CA GLY A 461 0.51 -34.96 -8.03
C GLY A 461 1.52 -34.42 -9.04
N VAL A 462 2.82 -34.59 -8.79
CA VAL A 462 3.89 -34.29 -9.77
C VAL A 462 4.20 -35.48 -10.68
N THR A 463 4.38 -36.70 -10.15
CA THR A 463 4.91 -37.85 -10.92
C THR A 463 3.89 -38.54 -11.83
N THR A 464 2.60 -38.45 -11.51
CA THR A 464 1.50 -39.04 -12.27
C THR A 464 0.41 -37.99 -12.47
N PRO A 465 0.67 -36.93 -13.26
CA PRO A 465 -0.24 -35.79 -13.38
C PRO A 465 -1.55 -36.20 -14.05
N TYR A 466 -2.67 -35.89 -13.39
CA TYR A 466 -4.03 -36.11 -13.88
C TYR A 466 -4.94 -34.87 -13.77
N ASN A 467 -4.45 -33.80 -13.16
CA ASN A 467 -5.16 -32.53 -12.97
C ASN A 467 -4.14 -31.38 -12.99
N LEU A 468 -4.42 -30.36 -13.79
CA LEU A 468 -3.53 -29.22 -14.04
C LEU A 468 -3.10 -28.51 -12.76
N PHE A 469 -4.07 -28.00 -12.00
CA PHE A 469 -3.83 -27.15 -10.84
C PHE A 469 -3.25 -27.93 -9.65
N LEU A 470 -3.64 -29.21 -9.49
CA LEU A 470 -2.98 -30.08 -8.52
C LEU A 470 -1.48 -30.24 -8.83
N THR A 471 -1.11 -30.48 -10.09
CA THR A 471 0.30 -30.60 -10.50
C THR A 471 1.05 -29.29 -10.26
N ALA A 472 0.45 -28.15 -10.62
CA ALA A 472 0.99 -26.82 -10.38
C ALA A 472 1.25 -26.54 -8.89
N ARG A 473 0.25 -26.73 -8.02
CA ARG A 473 0.36 -26.57 -6.56
C ARG A 473 1.37 -27.55 -5.95
N SER A 474 1.43 -28.79 -6.46
CA SER A 474 2.36 -29.81 -5.94
C SER A 474 3.83 -29.40 -6.13
N PHE A 475 4.19 -28.70 -7.21
CA PHE A 475 5.52 -28.13 -7.36
C PHE A 475 5.81 -27.06 -6.30
N ILE A 476 4.87 -26.13 -6.07
CA ILE A 476 5.06 -25.04 -5.11
C ILE A 476 5.22 -25.60 -3.69
N VAL A 477 4.32 -26.49 -3.26
CA VAL A 477 4.40 -27.10 -1.91
C VAL A 477 5.65 -27.96 -1.74
N ALA A 478 6.16 -28.61 -2.80
CA ALA A 478 7.42 -29.35 -2.74
C ALA A 478 8.61 -28.45 -2.39
N SER A 479 8.63 -27.21 -2.91
CA SER A 479 9.69 -26.24 -2.64
C SER A 479 9.64 -25.65 -1.22
N ILE A 480 8.46 -25.64 -0.60
CA ILE A 480 8.26 -25.21 0.80
C ILE A 480 8.68 -26.33 1.78
N TYR A 481 8.20 -27.56 1.55
CA TYR A 481 8.40 -28.71 2.45
C TYR A 481 9.60 -29.58 2.05
N PHE A 482 10.63 -28.99 1.44
CA PHE A 482 11.75 -29.73 0.84
C PHE A 482 12.52 -30.60 1.85
N ASP A 483 12.70 -30.13 3.10
CA ASP A 483 13.31 -30.88 4.22
C ASP A 483 12.51 -32.14 4.63
N TYR A 484 11.23 -32.20 4.26
CA TYR A 484 10.32 -33.29 4.63
C TYR A 484 10.09 -34.30 3.50
N LEU A 485 10.59 -33.99 2.29
CA LEU A 485 10.66 -34.95 1.18
C LEU A 485 11.55 -36.15 1.55
N PRO A 486 11.31 -37.34 0.96
CA PRO A 486 12.28 -38.43 1.01
C PRO A 486 13.63 -37.96 0.43
N PRO A 487 14.78 -38.36 1.00
CA PRO A 487 16.09 -37.79 0.64
C PRO A 487 16.52 -38.08 -0.81
N GLN A 488 15.93 -39.08 -1.46
CA GLN A 488 16.14 -39.37 -2.90
C GLN A 488 15.20 -38.55 -3.80
N SER A 489 14.13 -37.99 -3.26
CA SER A 489 13.12 -37.26 -4.03
C SER A 489 13.49 -35.79 -4.26
N LEU A 490 14.26 -35.14 -3.39
CA LEU A 490 14.57 -33.72 -3.53
C LEU A 490 15.26 -33.38 -4.87
N SER A 491 16.33 -34.09 -5.22
CA SER A 491 17.02 -33.89 -6.50
C SER A 491 16.09 -34.15 -7.68
N HIS A 492 15.26 -35.20 -7.63
CA HIS A 492 14.29 -35.51 -8.66
C HIS A 492 13.16 -34.47 -8.76
N MET A 493 12.74 -33.84 -7.66
CA MET A 493 11.75 -32.76 -7.68
C MET A 493 12.32 -31.48 -8.31
N ILE A 494 13.59 -31.17 -8.05
CA ILE A 494 14.32 -30.07 -8.71
C ILE A 494 14.48 -30.38 -10.21
N GLU A 495 14.94 -31.58 -10.56
CA GLU A 495 15.06 -32.05 -11.94
C GLU A 495 13.72 -32.02 -12.71
N PHE A 496 12.61 -32.40 -12.06
CA PHE A 496 11.27 -32.30 -12.65
C PHE A 496 10.77 -30.87 -12.73
N ALA A 497 11.07 -29.99 -11.76
CA ALA A 497 10.73 -28.58 -11.86
C ALA A 497 11.43 -27.91 -13.06
N ILE A 498 12.68 -28.29 -13.31
CA ILE A 498 13.48 -27.79 -14.45
C ILE A 498 13.03 -28.43 -15.77
N ASN A 499 13.01 -29.75 -15.85
CA ASN A 499 12.90 -30.50 -17.10
C ASN A 499 11.85 -31.61 -17.07
N GLN A 500 10.58 -31.18 -17.01
CA GLN A 500 9.39 -32.03 -17.13
C GLN A 500 9.42 -32.93 -18.39
N SER A 501 10.15 -32.54 -19.45
CA SER A 501 10.25 -33.31 -20.69
C SER A 501 10.92 -34.68 -20.56
N GLN A 502 11.70 -34.91 -19.49
CA GLN A 502 12.26 -36.25 -19.21
C GLN A 502 11.17 -37.28 -18.88
N VAL A 503 10.07 -36.85 -18.25
CA VAL A 503 8.92 -37.73 -17.95
C VAL A 503 8.10 -38.02 -19.21
N LEU A 504 8.00 -37.05 -20.12
CA LEU A 504 7.25 -37.15 -21.39
C LEU A 504 7.76 -38.27 -22.31
N GLN A 505 9.06 -38.55 -22.27
CA GLN A 505 9.66 -39.66 -23.04
C GLN A 505 9.15 -41.04 -22.57
N ASN A 506 8.81 -41.17 -21.29
CA ASN A 506 8.32 -42.42 -20.70
C ASN A 506 6.79 -42.52 -20.74
N ASN A 507 6.07 -41.40 -20.66
CA ASN A 507 4.60 -41.35 -20.68
C ASN A 507 4.10 -40.12 -21.48
N PRO A 508 3.81 -40.27 -22.79
CA PRO A 508 3.40 -39.13 -23.63
C PRO A 508 2.03 -38.56 -23.26
N ASN A 509 1.19 -39.32 -22.55
CA ASN A 509 -0.14 -38.87 -22.10
C ASN A 509 -0.08 -37.69 -21.10
N TYR A 510 1.08 -37.42 -20.49
CA TYR A 510 1.28 -36.30 -19.57
C TYR A 510 1.71 -35.00 -20.26
N PHE A 511 1.87 -35.01 -21.60
CA PHE A 511 2.31 -33.85 -22.37
C PHE A 511 1.43 -32.62 -22.16
N GLU A 512 0.12 -32.78 -22.26
CA GLU A 512 -0.85 -31.69 -22.15
C GLU A 512 -0.74 -30.96 -20.80
N VAL A 513 -0.71 -31.71 -19.69
CA VAL A 513 -0.64 -31.12 -18.33
C VAL A 513 0.70 -30.42 -18.08
N TYR A 514 1.83 -31.04 -18.43
CA TYR A 514 3.14 -30.42 -18.21
C TYR A 514 3.39 -29.23 -19.15
N SER A 515 3.01 -29.32 -20.42
CA SER A 515 3.23 -28.23 -21.39
C SER A 515 2.38 -26.98 -21.13
N HIS A 516 1.34 -27.09 -20.31
CA HIS A 516 0.46 -25.98 -19.97
C HIS A 516 1.17 -24.87 -19.17
N LEU A 517 0.86 -23.61 -19.52
CA LEU A 517 1.59 -22.44 -19.04
C LEU A 517 1.55 -22.29 -17.51
N VAL A 518 0.37 -22.49 -16.89
CA VAL A 518 0.20 -22.53 -15.42
C VAL A 518 1.19 -23.47 -14.71
N VAL A 519 1.41 -24.69 -15.24
CA VAL A 519 2.35 -25.65 -14.64
C VAL A 519 3.80 -25.24 -14.89
N GLN A 520 4.11 -24.63 -16.04
CA GLN A 520 5.44 -24.06 -16.27
C GLN A 520 5.73 -22.91 -15.29
N LEU A 521 4.83 -21.94 -15.14
CA LEU A 521 4.97 -20.82 -14.22
C LEU A 521 5.08 -21.28 -12.75
N CYS A 522 4.21 -22.19 -12.29
CA CYS A 522 4.29 -22.71 -10.91
C CYS A 522 5.56 -23.50 -10.64
N SER A 523 6.10 -24.22 -11.64
CA SER A 523 7.40 -24.88 -11.50
C SER A 523 8.58 -23.90 -11.48
N ILE A 524 8.45 -22.72 -12.10
CA ILE A 524 9.41 -21.62 -11.96
C ILE A 524 9.30 -20.98 -10.58
N LYS A 525 8.09 -20.69 -10.07
CA LYS A 525 7.89 -20.25 -8.67
C LYS A 525 8.49 -21.25 -7.67
N ALA A 526 8.38 -22.55 -7.94
CA ALA A 526 9.04 -23.59 -7.14
C ALA A 526 10.58 -23.52 -7.25
N CYS A 527 11.15 -23.31 -8.43
CA CYS A 527 12.59 -23.07 -8.59
C CYS A 527 13.07 -21.82 -7.83
N THR A 528 12.32 -20.72 -7.85
CA THR A 528 12.61 -19.51 -7.05
C THR A 528 12.70 -19.84 -5.56
N LYS A 529 11.69 -20.56 -5.02
CA LYS A 529 11.67 -21.02 -3.63
C LYS A 529 12.80 -22.02 -3.33
N PHE A 530 13.16 -22.92 -4.24
CA PHE A 530 14.33 -23.81 -4.08
C PHE A 530 15.64 -23.02 -3.99
N CYS A 531 15.87 -22.02 -4.85
CA CYS A 531 17.05 -21.16 -4.80
C CYS A 531 17.14 -20.36 -3.48
N ALA A 532 16.01 -19.90 -2.95
CA ALA A 532 15.96 -19.09 -1.73
C ALA A 532 16.05 -19.91 -0.43
N LEU A 533 15.48 -21.13 -0.39
CA LEU A 533 15.28 -21.89 0.86
C LEU A 533 16.22 -23.08 1.03
N THR A 534 16.75 -23.67 -0.05
CA THR A 534 17.62 -24.86 0.05
C THR A 534 19.08 -24.49 0.31
N SER A 535 19.85 -25.43 0.88
CA SER A 535 21.29 -25.25 1.03
C SER A 535 21.98 -25.09 -0.32
N ALA A 536 22.82 -24.06 -0.47
CA ALA A 536 23.50 -23.71 -1.72
C ALA A 536 24.19 -24.91 -2.42
N ASP A 537 24.76 -25.84 -1.66
CA ASP A 537 25.48 -26.99 -2.22
C ASP A 537 24.59 -28.02 -2.93
N VAL A 538 23.27 -28.02 -2.65
CA VAL A 538 22.29 -28.88 -3.34
C VAL A 538 21.80 -28.24 -4.64
N ILE A 539 21.59 -26.92 -4.66
CA ILE A 539 20.99 -26.22 -5.80
C ILE A 539 22.02 -25.75 -6.85
N LYS A 540 23.27 -25.49 -6.46
CA LYS A 540 24.38 -25.07 -7.35
C LYS A 540 24.48 -25.83 -8.68
N PRO A 541 24.39 -27.18 -8.73
CA PRO A 541 24.47 -27.93 -9.99
C PRO A 541 23.38 -27.57 -11.01
N TYR A 542 22.25 -27.04 -10.53
CA TYR A 542 21.02 -26.85 -11.30
C TYR A 542 20.77 -25.39 -11.71
N LEU A 543 21.46 -24.40 -11.10
CA LEU A 543 21.20 -22.96 -11.30
C LEU A 543 21.19 -22.54 -12.78
N THR A 544 22.16 -23.01 -13.56
CA THR A 544 22.25 -22.70 -15.00
C THR A 544 21.05 -23.22 -15.78
N GLU A 545 20.54 -24.41 -15.45
CA GLU A 545 19.35 -24.97 -16.12
C GLU A 545 18.06 -24.26 -15.69
N ILE A 546 17.95 -23.85 -14.42
CA ILE A 546 16.85 -23.03 -13.89
C ILE A 546 16.77 -21.67 -14.63
N ILE A 547 17.91 -21.00 -14.79
CA ILE A 547 17.99 -19.72 -15.52
C ILE A 547 17.64 -19.91 -16.99
N ILE A 548 18.21 -20.92 -17.67
CA ILE A 548 17.89 -21.22 -19.07
C ILE A 548 16.41 -21.58 -19.26
N LYS A 549 15.78 -22.26 -18.31
CA LYS A 549 14.33 -22.52 -18.35
C LYS A 549 13.55 -21.20 -18.28
N SER A 550 13.89 -20.37 -17.29
CA SER A 550 13.18 -19.12 -17.02
C SER A 550 13.22 -18.18 -18.22
N VAL A 551 14.40 -18.00 -18.83
CA VAL A 551 14.55 -17.20 -20.05
C VAL A 551 13.74 -17.74 -21.23
N LYS A 552 13.72 -19.07 -21.44
CA LYS A 552 12.94 -19.68 -22.53
C LYS A 552 11.43 -19.50 -22.39
N LEU A 553 10.91 -19.35 -21.17
CA LEU A 553 9.48 -19.12 -20.97
C LEU A 553 9.11 -17.65 -21.24
N SER A 554 10.00 -16.71 -20.88
CA SER A 554 9.77 -15.27 -21.01
C SER A 554 9.38 -14.82 -22.42
N ASP A 555 9.91 -15.46 -23.48
CA ASP A 555 9.56 -15.16 -24.89
C ASP A 555 8.06 -15.35 -25.23
N SER A 556 7.28 -15.97 -24.34
CA SER A 556 5.89 -16.40 -24.57
C SER A 556 4.89 -15.91 -23.52
N LEU A 557 5.29 -14.98 -22.65
CA LEU A 557 4.49 -14.45 -21.56
C LEU A 557 4.04 -13.01 -21.83
N ASP A 558 2.85 -12.67 -21.33
CA ASP A 558 2.39 -11.28 -21.25
C ASP A 558 3.03 -10.54 -20.06
N GLN A 559 2.87 -9.23 -20.04
CA GLN A 559 3.60 -8.30 -19.18
C GLN A 559 3.54 -8.66 -17.68
N ASP A 560 2.34 -8.94 -17.15
CA ASP A 560 2.16 -9.26 -15.72
C ASP A 560 2.79 -10.61 -15.33
N SER A 561 2.85 -11.58 -16.25
CA SER A 561 3.47 -12.89 -16.01
C SER A 561 5.01 -12.87 -16.11
N LEU A 562 5.62 -11.81 -16.66
CA LEU A 562 7.09 -11.72 -16.80
C LEU A 562 7.82 -11.58 -15.45
N THR A 563 7.14 -11.13 -14.40
CA THR A 563 7.68 -11.05 -13.03
C THR A 563 8.23 -12.40 -12.57
N VAL A 564 7.47 -13.48 -12.77
CA VAL A 564 7.73 -14.84 -12.30
C VAL A 564 9.09 -15.41 -12.77
N PRO A 565 9.44 -15.44 -14.08
CA PRO A 565 10.76 -15.88 -14.52
C PRO A 565 11.89 -14.91 -14.15
N LEU A 566 11.63 -13.61 -14.06
CA LEU A 566 12.65 -12.61 -13.69
C LEU A 566 13.04 -12.75 -12.20
N GLU A 567 12.08 -12.91 -11.30
CA GLU A 567 12.33 -13.23 -9.89
C GLU A 567 13.12 -14.54 -9.72
N CYS A 568 12.80 -15.56 -10.52
CA CYS A 568 13.53 -16.83 -10.53
C CYS A 568 15.00 -16.65 -10.95
N ILE A 569 15.25 -15.85 -12.00
CA ILE A 569 16.61 -15.50 -12.44
C ILE A 569 17.35 -14.75 -11.32
N LEU A 570 16.72 -13.74 -10.71
CA LEU A 570 17.31 -12.96 -9.62
C LEU A 570 17.63 -13.83 -8.40
N ALA A 571 16.71 -14.72 -8.01
CA ALA A 571 16.90 -15.67 -6.91
C ALA A 571 18.06 -16.64 -7.20
N ALA A 572 18.19 -17.15 -8.43
CA ALA A 572 19.30 -18.01 -8.83
C ALA A 572 20.65 -17.26 -8.85
N LEU A 573 20.69 -16.01 -9.32
CA LEU A 573 21.90 -15.17 -9.31
C LEU A 573 22.37 -14.86 -7.88
N LYS A 574 21.47 -14.73 -6.91
CA LYS A 574 21.81 -14.51 -5.49
C LYS A 574 22.58 -15.69 -4.84
N VAL A 575 22.59 -16.89 -5.43
CA VAL A 575 23.20 -18.11 -4.83
C VAL A 575 24.69 -18.27 -5.13
N ASP A 576 25.15 -18.03 -6.36
CA ASP A 576 26.53 -18.30 -6.76
C ASP A 576 27.03 -17.29 -7.82
N GLN A 577 28.12 -16.57 -7.52
CA GLN A 577 28.72 -15.59 -8.42
C GLN A 577 29.48 -16.22 -9.60
N SER A 578 29.84 -17.50 -9.53
CA SER A 578 30.66 -18.18 -10.54
C SER A 578 29.93 -18.44 -11.87
N ILE A 579 28.60 -18.46 -11.86
CA ILE A 579 27.79 -18.71 -13.06
C ILE A 579 27.58 -17.47 -13.94
N TYR A 580 27.84 -16.25 -13.44
CA TYR A 580 27.46 -14.99 -14.11
C TYR A 580 27.97 -14.91 -15.56
N THR A 581 29.27 -15.11 -15.77
CA THR A 581 29.89 -15.11 -17.11
C THR A 581 29.32 -16.19 -18.05
N THR A 582 28.74 -17.26 -17.52
CA THR A 582 28.10 -18.34 -18.31
C THR A 582 26.66 -17.99 -18.70
N VAL A 583 25.92 -17.30 -17.84
CA VAL A 583 24.50 -16.96 -18.06
C VAL A 583 24.28 -15.58 -18.68
N GLU A 584 25.25 -14.66 -18.58
CA GLU A 584 25.20 -13.31 -19.17
C GLU A 584 24.74 -13.30 -20.63
N PRO A 585 25.21 -14.19 -21.53
CA PRO A 585 24.83 -14.10 -22.94
C PRO A 585 23.34 -14.36 -23.22
N VAL A 586 22.65 -14.98 -22.26
CA VAL A 586 21.24 -15.37 -22.35
C VAL A 586 20.39 -14.43 -21.50
N VAL A 587 20.77 -14.18 -20.24
CA VAL A 587 20.06 -13.27 -19.33
C VAL A 587 20.19 -11.82 -19.76
N GLY A 588 21.41 -11.35 -20.04
CA GLY A 588 21.64 -9.96 -20.47
C GLY A 588 20.96 -9.65 -21.81
N GLN A 589 20.79 -10.65 -22.68
CA GLN A 589 20.04 -10.48 -23.92
C GLN A 589 18.54 -10.35 -23.67
N LEU A 590 17.96 -11.22 -22.82
CA LEU A 590 16.55 -11.14 -22.43
C LEU A 590 16.22 -9.76 -21.84
N ILE A 591 16.99 -9.31 -20.85
CA ILE A 591 16.76 -8.03 -20.17
C ILE A 591 16.85 -6.87 -21.16
N LEU A 592 17.83 -6.89 -22.08
CA LEU A 592 17.98 -5.86 -23.11
C LEU A 592 16.78 -5.81 -24.09
N ASP A 593 16.19 -6.96 -24.43
CA ASP A 593 15.08 -7.01 -25.38
C ASP A 593 13.73 -6.72 -24.71
N LEU A 594 13.51 -7.15 -23.45
CA LEU A 594 12.34 -6.76 -22.66
C LEU A 594 12.33 -5.26 -22.32
N TRP A 595 13.48 -4.70 -21.92
CA TRP A 595 13.61 -3.27 -21.60
C TRP A 595 13.18 -2.36 -22.75
N LYS A 596 13.56 -2.69 -24.00
CA LYS A 596 13.14 -1.92 -25.20
C LYS A 596 11.62 -1.86 -25.40
N ILE A 597 10.88 -2.82 -24.84
CA ILE A 597 9.42 -2.93 -24.97
C ILE A 597 8.73 -2.34 -23.74
N HIS A 598 9.23 -2.62 -22.53
CA HIS A 598 8.55 -2.36 -21.25
C HIS A 598 9.25 -1.30 -20.36
N TYR A 599 10.04 -0.37 -20.92
CA TYR A 599 10.73 0.70 -20.17
C TYR A 599 9.83 1.65 -19.35
N LEU A 600 8.50 1.59 -19.52
CA LEU A 600 7.52 2.36 -18.73
C LEU A 600 6.90 1.56 -17.56
N ASP A 601 7.23 0.27 -17.43
CA ASP A 601 6.76 -0.57 -16.33
C ASP A 601 7.75 -0.52 -15.17
N SER A 602 7.40 0.20 -14.12
CA SER A 602 8.23 0.37 -12.91
C SER A 602 8.49 -0.92 -12.13
N LEU A 603 7.65 -1.95 -12.27
CA LEU A 603 7.86 -3.24 -11.62
C LEU A 603 8.90 -4.07 -12.39
N LEU A 604 8.77 -4.12 -13.72
CA LEU A 604 9.74 -4.82 -14.57
C LEU A 604 11.09 -4.10 -14.59
N GLU A 605 11.10 -2.76 -14.62
CA GLU A 605 12.32 -1.95 -14.53
C GLU A 605 13.09 -2.22 -13.22
N SER A 606 12.40 -2.29 -12.08
CA SER A 606 13.00 -2.66 -10.80
C SER A 606 13.65 -4.06 -10.84
N LEU A 607 13.01 -5.04 -11.47
CA LEU A 607 13.59 -6.38 -11.64
C LEU A 607 14.78 -6.37 -12.63
N PHE A 608 14.74 -5.57 -13.69
CA PHE A 608 15.86 -5.40 -14.62
C PHE A 608 17.07 -4.79 -13.90
N ALA A 609 16.86 -3.73 -13.11
CA ALA A 609 17.87 -3.09 -12.28
C ALA A 609 18.55 -4.09 -11.32
N ASP A 610 17.76 -4.81 -10.52
CA ASP A 610 18.25 -5.83 -9.57
C ASP A 610 19.07 -6.95 -10.26
N ILE A 611 18.58 -7.46 -11.39
CA ILE A 611 19.26 -8.49 -12.18
C ILE A 611 20.58 -7.95 -12.74
N LEU A 612 20.60 -6.71 -13.25
CA LEU A 612 21.82 -6.08 -13.77
C LEU A 612 22.84 -5.79 -12.68
N ILE A 613 22.43 -5.33 -11.50
CA ILE A 613 23.30 -5.12 -10.33
C ILE A 613 23.98 -6.44 -9.94
N LYS A 614 23.22 -7.54 -9.83
CA LYS A 614 23.79 -8.85 -9.46
C LYS A 614 24.63 -9.47 -10.58
N LEU A 615 24.17 -9.44 -11.83
CA LEU A 615 24.92 -9.99 -12.96
C LEU A 615 26.25 -9.26 -13.19
N SER A 616 26.30 -7.95 -12.93
CA SER A 616 27.51 -7.14 -13.07
C SER A 616 28.44 -7.13 -11.84
N SER A 617 28.15 -7.87 -10.75
CA SER A 617 28.97 -7.85 -9.52
C SER A 617 30.36 -8.51 -9.64
N THR A 618 30.73 -9.04 -10.82
CA THR A 618 32.08 -9.57 -11.10
C THR A 618 32.69 -8.83 -12.28
N GLN A 619 34.01 -8.56 -12.24
CA GLN A 619 34.68 -7.73 -13.25
C GLN A 619 34.55 -8.29 -14.69
N ASP A 620 34.65 -9.60 -14.87
CA ASP A 620 34.51 -10.24 -16.19
C ASP A 620 33.06 -10.10 -16.71
N SER A 621 32.06 -10.30 -15.85
CA SER A 621 30.65 -10.22 -16.25
C SER A 621 30.20 -8.77 -16.44
N PHE A 622 30.69 -7.82 -15.62
CA PHE A 622 30.50 -6.37 -15.80
C PHE A 622 30.87 -5.95 -17.22
N VAL A 623 32.05 -6.35 -17.71
CA VAL A 623 32.52 -5.97 -19.05
C VAL A 623 31.62 -6.56 -20.16
N LEU A 624 31.09 -7.78 -19.97
CA LEU A 624 30.16 -8.38 -20.92
C LEU A 624 28.81 -7.64 -20.95
N VAL A 625 28.19 -7.45 -19.77
CA VAL A 625 26.91 -6.72 -19.62
C VAL A 625 27.05 -5.31 -20.18
N PHE A 626 28.10 -4.57 -19.79
CA PHE A 626 28.35 -3.22 -20.27
C PHE A 626 28.43 -3.17 -21.80
N ASN A 627 29.22 -4.04 -22.42
CA ASN A 627 29.37 -4.07 -23.89
C ASN A 627 28.08 -4.46 -24.62
N ARG A 628 27.17 -5.20 -23.98
CA ARG A 628 25.86 -5.55 -24.53
C ARG A 628 24.88 -4.37 -24.49
N PHE A 629 24.80 -3.67 -23.36
CA PHE A 629 23.83 -2.59 -23.16
C PHE A 629 24.29 -1.25 -23.75
N ALA A 630 25.60 -0.94 -23.71
CA ALA A 630 26.14 0.35 -24.13
C ALA A 630 25.69 0.81 -25.54
N PRO A 631 25.62 -0.04 -26.59
CA PRO A 631 25.12 0.40 -27.89
C PRO A 631 23.68 0.91 -27.87
N ALA A 632 22.79 0.26 -27.11
CA ALA A 632 21.38 0.63 -27.03
C ALA A 632 21.18 1.90 -26.18
N LEU A 633 21.90 1.99 -25.04
CA LEU A 633 21.92 3.18 -24.19
C LEU A 633 22.42 4.41 -24.95
N VAL A 634 23.50 4.25 -25.72
CA VAL A 634 24.06 5.33 -26.56
C VAL A 634 23.11 5.72 -27.70
N SER A 635 22.32 4.80 -28.29
CA SER A 635 21.25 5.21 -29.21
C SER A 635 20.17 6.04 -28.49
N THR A 636 19.66 5.61 -27.34
CA THR A 636 18.64 6.36 -26.58
C THR A 636 19.10 7.76 -26.19
N PHE A 637 20.35 7.92 -25.72
CA PHE A 637 20.93 9.24 -25.40
C PHE A 637 21.15 10.15 -26.63
N ASN A 638 21.22 9.58 -27.84
CA ASN A 638 21.38 10.33 -29.09
C ASN A 638 20.05 10.58 -29.82
N GLU A 639 19.04 9.73 -29.62
CA GLU A 639 17.69 9.87 -30.19
C GLU A 639 16.82 10.89 -29.41
N GLU A 640 17.25 11.28 -28.21
CA GLU A 640 16.68 12.39 -27.45
C GLU A 640 15.20 12.17 -27.04
N SER A 641 14.79 10.90 -26.88
CA SER A 641 13.46 10.48 -26.41
C SER A 641 13.28 10.70 -24.91
N ALA A 642 12.60 11.79 -24.54
CA ALA A 642 12.40 12.19 -23.14
C ALA A 642 11.89 11.07 -22.22
N ASP A 643 10.95 10.23 -22.69
CA ASP A 643 10.32 9.17 -21.89
C ASP A 643 11.25 7.94 -21.65
N GLN A 644 12.26 7.73 -22.50
CA GLN A 644 13.19 6.59 -22.39
C GLN A 644 14.50 6.94 -21.69
N ILE A 645 14.86 8.23 -21.66
CA ILE A 645 16.11 8.69 -21.05
C ILE A 645 16.19 8.36 -19.54
N PRO A 646 15.16 8.61 -18.70
CA PRO A 646 15.20 8.25 -17.28
C PRO A 646 15.53 6.77 -17.05
N SER A 647 14.85 5.88 -17.80
CA SER A 647 15.05 4.43 -17.76
C SER A 647 16.43 4.00 -18.28
N ALA A 648 16.91 4.62 -19.37
CA ALA A 648 18.26 4.38 -19.86
C ALA A 648 19.34 4.80 -18.85
N ILE A 649 19.11 5.89 -18.10
CA ILE A 649 20.00 6.29 -17.01
C ILE A 649 19.93 5.27 -15.87
N GLU A 650 18.76 4.73 -15.53
CA GLU A 650 18.64 3.71 -14.48
C GLU A 650 19.35 2.40 -14.85
N MET A 651 19.12 1.87 -16.07
CA MET A 651 19.81 0.66 -16.54
C MET A 651 21.33 0.77 -16.47
N ILE A 652 21.91 1.93 -16.83
CA ILE A 652 23.36 2.11 -16.70
C ILE A 652 23.81 2.36 -15.26
N THR A 653 23.00 3.03 -14.44
CA THR A 653 23.24 3.22 -13.00
C THR A 653 23.35 1.86 -12.31
N SER A 654 22.41 0.96 -12.58
CA SER A 654 22.39 -0.43 -12.09
C SER A 654 23.63 -1.24 -12.50
N ILE A 655 24.08 -1.16 -13.76
CA ILE A 655 25.33 -1.82 -14.22
C ILE A 655 26.56 -1.25 -13.51
N ILE A 656 26.63 0.07 -13.33
CA ILE A 656 27.75 0.78 -12.68
C ILE A 656 27.79 0.50 -11.18
N ARG A 657 26.62 0.42 -10.54
CA ARG A 657 26.44 0.08 -9.12
C ARG A 657 26.96 -1.33 -8.85
N GLY A 658 26.53 -2.32 -9.62
CA GLY A 658 26.97 -3.71 -9.47
C GLY A 658 28.48 -3.90 -9.63
N GLY A 659 29.11 -3.25 -10.61
CA GLY A 659 30.57 -3.30 -10.79
C GLY A 659 31.41 -2.71 -9.65
N GLY A 660 30.79 -2.00 -8.70
CA GLY A 660 31.46 -1.19 -7.69
C GLY A 660 32.15 -1.93 -6.54
N GLU A 661 31.78 -3.18 -6.25
CA GLU A 661 32.26 -3.85 -5.03
C GLU A 661 33.79 -4.07 -5.01
N ARG A 662 34.45 -4.33 -6.16
CA ARG A 662 35.82 -4.92 -6.18
C ARG A 662 36.79 -4.44 -7.27
N SER A 663 36.35 -3.66 -8.26
CA SER A 663 37.23 -3.23 -9.36
C SER A 663 36.91 -1.83 -9.87
N THR A 664 37.94 -1.05 -10.18
CA THR A 664 37.78 0.25 -10.86
C THR A 664 37.17 0.07 -12.25
N ILE A 665 36.24 0.92 -12.65
CA ILE A 665 35.61 0.86 -13.98
C ILE A 665 36.68 0.95 -15.09
N PRO A 666 36.66 0.11 -16.14
CA PRO A 666 37.56 0.25 -17.28
C PRO A 666 37.41 1.62 -17.97
N THR A 667 38.53 2.21 -18.40
CA THR A 667 38.53 3.54 -19.03
C THR A 667 37.71 3.55 -20.33
N GLU A 668 37.69 2.42 -21.04
CA GLU A 668 36.87 2.20 -22.24
C GLU A 668 35.38 2.37 -21.97
N CYS A 669 34.89 1.88 -20.82
CA CYS A 669 33.49 2.00 -20.41
C CYS A 669 33.12 3.45 -20.12
N ILE A 670 33.96 4.17 -19.39
CA ILE A 670 33.77 5.62 -19.12
C ILE A 670 33.74 6.39 -20.45
N ASN A 671 34.71 6.16 -21.34
CA ASN A 671 34.80 6.83 -22.63
C ASN A 671 33.58 6.59 -23.55
N ALA A 672 32.92 5.43 -23.43
CA ALA A 672 31.76 5.09 -24.25
C ALA A 672 30.49 5.84 -23.84
N ILE A 673 30.19 5.93 -22.53
CA ILE A 673 28.90 6.46 -22.05
C ILE A 673 28.99 7.85 -21.44
N PHE A 674 30.03 8.17 -20.68
CA PHE A 674 30.13 9.44 -19.96
C PHE A 674 29.87 10.69 -20.83
N PRO A 675 30.44 10.86 -22.04
CA PRO A 675 30.12 12.01 -22.89
C PRO A 675 28.65 12.10 -23.31
N HIS A 676 28.00 10.97 -23.57
CA HIS A 676 26.59 10.92 -23.98
C HIS A 676 25.67 11.28 -22.81
N LEU A 677 25.95 10.73 -21.62
CA LEU A 677 25.26 11.09 -20.39
C LEU A 677 25.42 12.59 -20.08
N MET A 678 26.65 13.12 -20.11
CA MET A 678 26.87 14.55 -19.83
C MET A 678 26.20 15.46 -20.87
N LYS A 679 26.15 15.08 -22.16
CA LYS A 679 25.38 15.81 -23.17
C LYS A 679 23.90 15.87 -22.80
N VAL A 680 23.30 14.75 -22.40
CA VAL A 680 21.90 14.69 -21.96
C VAL A 680 21.67 15.58 -20.73
N LEU A 681 22.47 15.41 -19.67
CA LEU A 681 22.31 16.13 -18.40
C LEU A 681 22.56 17.65 -18.48
N LEU A 682 23.32 18.11 -19.48
CA LEU A 682 23.54 19.54 -19.74
C LEU A 682 22.54 20.15 -20.75
N THR A 683 21.80 19.32 -21.48
CA THR A 683 20.82 19.77 -22.50
C THR A 683 19.38 19.74 -21.97
N PHE A 684 18.98 18.65 -21.31
CA PHE A 684 17.64 18.48 -20.78
C PHE A 684 17.49 19.13 -19.41
N LYS A 685 16.31 19.71 -19.16
CA LYS A 685 15.95 20.38 -17.90
C LYS A 685 14.80 19.70 -17.16
N ASP A 686 14.52 18.46 -17.53
CA ASP A 686 13.55 17.64 -16.84
C ASP A 686 14.09 17.23 -15.44
N SER A 687 13.21 17.19 -14.44
CA SER A 687 13.62 16.86 -13.07
C SER A 687 13.95 15.38 -12.87
N GLU A 688 13.27 14.46 -13.56
CA GLU A 688 13.49 13.02 -13.46
C GLU A 688 14.82 12.64 -14.13
N ILE A 689 15.06 13.14 -15.34
CA ILE A 689 16.35 13.00 -16.04
C ILE A 689 17.50 13.54 -15.18
N ALA A 690 17.30 14.71 -14.54
CA ALA A 690 18.30 15.29 -13.65
C ALA A 690 18.55 14.43 -12.39
N GLN A 691 17.50 13.92 -11.75
CA GLN A 691 17.57 13.09 -10.55
C GLN A 691 18.29 11.75 -10.82
N ASN A 692 17.85 10.98 -11.81
CA ASN A 692 18.51 9.73 -12.20
C ASN A 692 19.95 10.02 -12.64
N GLY A 693 20.19 11.16 -13.28
CA GLY A 693 21.53 11.64 -13.63
C GLY A 693 22.45 11.89 -12.43
N GLN A 694 21.95 12.47 -11.34
CA GLN A 694 22.69 12.66 -10.09
C GLN A 694 23.11 11.32 -9.48
N GLU A 695 22.19 10.35 -9.45
CA GLU A 695 22.43 9.01 -8.92
C GLU A 695 23.44 8.23 -9.77
N CYS A 696 23.29 8.25 -11.10
CA CYS A 696 24.25 7.70 -12.04
C CYS A 696 25.67 8.28 -11.84
N LEU A 697 25.76 9.62 -11.71
CA LEU A 697 27.02 10.31 -11.46
C LEU A 697 27.61 9.97 -10.09
N LYS A 698 26.79 9.71 -9.06
CA LYS A 698 27.25 9.29 -7.72
C LYS A 698 28.06 8.00 -7.82
N TYR A 699 27.53 6.96 -8.47
CA TYR A 699 28.25 5.69 -8.66
C TYR A 699 29.42 5.80 -9.65
N LEU A 700 29.32 6.62 -10.69
CA LEU A 700 30.45 6.92 -11.59
C LEU A 700 31.63 7.56 -10.85
N VAL A 701 31.37 8.51 -9.94
CA VAL A 701 32.40 9.09 -9.07
C VAL A 701 32.93 8.05 -8.08
N GLN A 702 32.05 7.25 -7.47
CA GLN A 702 32.44 6.20 -6.53
C GLN A 702 33.42 5.18 -7.13
N ASN A 703 33.17 4.75 -8.36
CA ASN A 703 33.88 3.60 -8.97
C ASN A 703 34.88 4.02 -10.08
N GLY A 704 34.84 5.28 -10.54
CA GLY A 704 35.54 5.75 -11.73
C GLY A 704 36.10 7.18 -11.70
N LEU A 705 36.17 7.88 -10.55
CA LEU A 705 36.68 9.27 -10.48
C LEU A 705 38.06 9.45 -11.15
N TYR A 706 38.96 8.48 -11.04
CA TYR A 706 40.28 8.55 -11.68
C TYR A 706 40.18 8.53 -13.21
N GLN A 707 39.36 7.65 -13.77
CA GLN A 707 39.07 7.53 -15.20
C GLN A 707 38.40 8.81 -15.73
N ILE A 708 37.44 9.37 -14.97
CA ILE A 708 36.80 10.66 -15.28
C ILE A 708 37.84 11.81 -15.28
N SER A 709 38.84 11.77 -14.39
CA SER A 709 39.94 12.75 -14.40
C SER A 709 40.92 12.58 -15.58
N GLN A 710 41.02 11.37 -16.14
CA GLN A 710 41.80 11.08 -17.34
C GLN A 710 41.05 11.41 -18.65
N TYR A 711 39.72 11.45 -18.61
CA TYR A 711 38.89 11.80 -19.77
C TYR A 711 39.17 13.24 -20.22
N ASN A 712 39.46 13.40 -21.52
CA ASN A 712 39.68 14.69 -22.16
C ASN A 712 39.23 14.59 -23.62
N ASP A 713 38.22 15.38 -23.99
CA ASP A 713 37.79 15.53 -25.38
C ASP A 713 37.87 17.00 -25.81
N HIS A 714 38.53 17.26 -26.94
CA HIS A 714 38.71 18.60 -27.51
C HIS A 714 39.14 19.73 -26.53
N ASN A 715 39.94 19.40 -25.50
CA ASN A 715 40.39 20.23 -24.35
C ASN A 715 39.38 20.45 -23.21
N VAL A 716 38.24 19.74 -23.19
CA VAL A 716 37.32 19.70 -22.06
C VAL A 716 37.62 18.43 -21.24
N SER A 717 37.94 18.60 -19.96
CA SER A 717 38.19 17.47 -19.05
C SER A 717 36.90 16.89 -18.47
N GLY A 718 36.89 15.61 -18.10
CA GLY A 718 35.71 14.98 -17.48
C GLY A 718 35.32 15.64 -16.16
N LEU A 719 36.30 16.11 -15.38
CA LEU A 719 36.06 16.92 -14.18
C LEU A 719 35.42 18.28 -14.51
N GLN A 720 35.75 18.91 -15.64
CA GLN A 720 35.11 20.17 -16.04
C GLN A 720 33.61 19.97 -16.31
N LEU A 721 33.24 18.92 -17.05
CA LEU A 721 31.84 18.57 -17.32
C LEU A 721 31.06 18.25 -16.02
N LEU A 722 31.66 17.46 -15.12
CA LEU A 722 31.07 17.14 -13.83
C LEU A 722 30.79 18.39 -12.98
N PHE A 723 31.76 19.31 -12.90
CA PHE A 723 31.61 20.55 -12.15
C PHE A 723 30.66 21.56 -12.81
N GLU A 724 30.55 21.55 -14.14
CA GLU A 724 29.57 22.36 -14.91
C GLU A 724 28.13 21.90 -14.61
N PHE A 725 27.89 20.59 -14.57
CA PHE A 725 26.60 20.03 -14.16
C PHE A 725 26.25 20.38 -12.70
N ILE A 726 27.20 20.21 -11.77
CA ILE A 726 27.00 20.56 -10.35
C ILE A 726 26.73 22.06 -10.17
N GLU A 727 27.42 22.94 -10.91
CA GLU A 727 27.19 24.38 -10.89
C GLU A 727 25.81 24.79 -11.45
N SER A 728 25.31 24.03 -12.44
CA SER A 728 23.95 24.17 -12.98
C SER A 728 22.88 23.71 -11.97
N ALA A 729 23.05 22.51 -11.38
CA ALA A 729 22.13 21.96 -10.38
C ALA A 729 22.07 22.82 -9.11
N LEU A 730 23.22 23.30 -8.63
CA LEU A 730 23.34 24.25 -7.50
C LEU A 730 23.13 25.71 -7.91
N SER A 731 22.52 25.99 -9.07
CA SER A 731 22.06 27.33 -9.41
C SER A 731 20.87 27.74 -8.53
N PRO A 732 20.80 28.98 -8.01
CA PRO A 732 19.63 29.49 -7.30
C PRO A 732 18.34 29.35 -8.13
N ASP A 733 18.43 29.59 -9.44
CA ASP A 733 17.31 29.54 -10.39
C ASP A 733 16.87 28.12 -10.78
N CYS A 734 17.64 27.08 -10.40
CA CYS A 734 17.28 25.68 -10.67
C CYS A 734 16.19 25.20 -9.71
N SER A 735 15.21 24.45 -10.21
CA SER A 735 14.18 23.78 -9.42
C SER A 735 14.79 22.88 -8.34
N GLU A 736 14.26 22.95 -7.11
CA GLU A 736 14.75 22.12 -6.00
C GLU A 736 14.57 20.62 -6.26
N SER A 737 13.51 20.23 -6.99
CA SER A 737 13.31 18.85 -7.46
C SER A 737 14.46 18.38 -8.35
N SER A 738 14.92 19.20 -9.29
CA SER A 738 16.03 18.89 -10.21
C SER A 738 17.39 18.81 -9.52
N ALA A 739 17.50 19.14 -8.23
CA ALA A 739 18.75 19.13 -7.45
C ALA A 739 18.69 18.20 -6.23
N LEU A 740 17.64 17.37 -6.10
CA LEU A 740 17.31 16.63 -4.88
C LEU A 740 18.48 15.79 -4.31
N PHE A 741 19.17 15.05 -5.19
CA PHE A 741 20.25 14.10 -4.87
C PHE A 741 21.66 14.67 -5.10
N VAL A 742 21.78 15.97 -5.41
CA VAL A 742 23.08 16.60 -5.71
C VAL A 742 23.97 16.65 -4.47
N GLY A 743 23.35 16.66 -3.28
CA GLY A 743 24.01 16.57 -1.99
C GLY A 743 24.88 15.30 -1.87
N ASP A 744 24.31 14.15 -2.24
CA ASP A 744 24.98 12.85 -2.15
C ASP A 744 26.12 12.73 -3.16
N LEU A 745 25.93 13.23 -4.38
CA LEU A 745 26.98 13.35 -5.39
C LEU A 745 28.15 14.20 -4.87
N VAL A 746 27.86 15.37 -4.27
CA VAL A 746 28.91 16.25 -3.72
C VAL A 746 29.57 15.62 -2.48
N ALA A 747 28.82 14.94 -1.61
CA ALA A 747 29.36 14.19 -0.48
C ALA A 747 30.35 13.12 -0.97
N LYS A 748 29.98 12.37 -2.01
CA LYS A 748 30.84 11.33 -2.60
C LYS A 748 32.12 11.90 -3.21
N ILE A 749 32.02 13.03 -3.93
CA ILE A 749 33.17 13.77 -4.46
C ILE A 749 34.14 14.20 -3.34
N VAL A 750 33.60 14.71 -2.24
CA VAL A 750 34.38 15.15 -1.06
C VAL A 750 35.04 13.96 -0.33
N ILE A 751 34.33 12.84 -0.14
CA ILE A 751 34.90 11.63 0.48
C ILE A 751 36.05 11.08 -0.40
N LYS A 752 35.86 11.04 -1.72
CA LYS A 752 36.89 10.59 -2.68
C LYS A 752 38.06 11.57 -2.82
N SER A 753 37.87 12.89 -2.67
CA SER A 753 38.98 13.85 -2.75
C SER A 753 40.02 13.61 -1.67
N ASN A 754 39.57 13.36 -0.44
CA ASN A 754 40.43 13.11 0.73
C ASN A 754 41.23 11.79 0.61
N THR A 755 40.71 10.78 -0.09
CA THR A 755 41.38 9.49 -0.27
C THR A 755 42.31 9.43 -1.48
N THR A 756 42.06 10.25 -2.52
CA THR A 756 42.75 10.12 -3.82
C THR A 756 43.63 11.31 -4.22
N ASN A 757 43.47 12.49 -3.61
CA ASN A 757 44.14 13.76 -4.00
C ASN A 757 43.93 14.18 -5.48
N ILE A 758 42.93 13.63 -6.18
CA ILE A 758 42.63 13.94 -7.59
C ILE A 758 42.06 15.36 -7.77
N ILE A 759 41.30 15.83 -6.77
CA ILE A 759 40.59 17.11 -6.80
C ILE A 759 41.41 18.16 -6.05
N SER A 760 41.65 19.31 -6.67
CA SER A 760 42.40 20.42 -6.06
C SER A 760 41.62 21.10 -4.92
N GLY A 761 42.34 21.70 -3.97
CA GLY A 761 41.74 22.49 -2.89
C GLY A 761 40.87 23.65 -3.41
N ASP A 762 41.27 24.28 -4.51
CA ASP A 762 40.49 25.35 -5.15
C ASP A 762 39.14 24.85 -5.68
N ASN A 763 39.10 23.64 -6.24
CA ASN A 763 37.86 23.01 -6.70
C ASN A 763 36.95 22.61 -5.53
N LEU A 764 37.51 22.12 -4.42
CA LEU A 764 36.74 21.87 -3.19
C LEU A 764 36.17 23.17 -2.60
N ALA A 765 36.95 24.25 -2.58
CA ALA A 765 36.46 25.56 -2.15
C ALA A 765 35.34 26.08 -3.05
N LYS A 766 35.42 25.86 -4.37
CA LYS A 766 34.33 26.17 -5.31
C LYS A 766 33.07 25.36 -5.03
N LEU A 767 33.18 24.05 -4.73
CA LEU A 767 32.03 23.21 -4.36
C LEU A 767 31.35 23.71 -3.08
N VAL A 768 32.12 24.00 -2.02
CA VAL A 768 31.59 24.57 -0.78
C VAL A 768 30.85 25.88 -1.05
N TYR A 769 31.41 26.77 -1.87
CA TYR A 769 30.73 28.01 -2.29
C TYR A 769 29.39 27.75 -3.02
N LEU A 770 29.36 26.79 -3.96
CA LEU A 770 28.12 26.45 -4.69
C LEU A 770 27.05 25.86 -3.77
N VAL A 771 27.43 24.95 -2.85
CA VAL A 771 26.52 24.36 -1.85
C VAL A 771 25.93 25.44 -0.96
N LEU A 772 26.76 26.33 -0.39
CA LEU A 772 26.30 27.44 0.46
C LEU A 772 25.36 28.39 -0.28
N ARG A 773 25.65 28.69 -1.55
CA ARG A 773 24.82 29.56 -2.39
C ARG A 773 23.42 28.95 -2.61
N LYS A 774 23.32 27.62 -2.77
CA LYS A 774 22.02 26.93 -2.89
C LYS A 774 21.33 26.80 -1.53
N LEU A 775 22.07 26.47 -0.48
CA LEU A 775 21.57 26.34 0.90
C LEU A 775 20.90 27.64 1.40
N ALA A 776 21.45 28.81 1.07
CA ALA A 776 20.91 30.11 1.45
C ALA A 776 19.54 30.46 0.81
N VAL A 777 19.14 29.76 -0.26
CA VAL A 777 17.86 29.98 -0.97
C VAL A 777 16.91 28.78 -0.92
N ALA A 778 17.40 27.60 -0.52
CA ALA A 778 16.60 26.38 -0.44
C ALA A 778 15.44 26.48 0.56
N LYS A 779 14.32 25.84 0.26
CA LYS A 779 13.10 25.82 1.09
C LYS A 779 12.64 24.41 1.46
N SER A 780 12.90 23.42 0.61
CA SER A 780 12.69 22.00 0.94
C SER A 780 13.69 21.54 1.99
N SER A 781 13.19 21.02 3.12
CA SER A 781 14.02 20.42 4.17
C SER A 781 14.84 19.24 3.64
N VAL A 782 14.31 18.48 2.67
CA VAL A 782 15.01 17.34 2.03
C VAL A 782 16.24 17.79 1.24
N LEU A 783 16.13 18.90 0.48
CA LEU A 783 17.29 19.46 -0.22
C LEU A 783 18.28 20.11 0.75
N VAL A 784 17.79 20.74 1.82
CA VAL A 784 18.67 21.27 2.87
C VAL A 784 19.43 20.13 3.55
N SER A 785 18.76 19.05 3.94
CA SER A 785 19.38 17.93 4.65
C SER A 785 20.36 17.13 3.79
N SER A 786 20.16 17.01 2.47
CA SER A 786 21.17 16.40 1.57
C SER A 786 22.39 17.29 1.33
N LEU A 787 22.24 18.63 1.40
CA LEU A 787 23.35 19.58 1.19
C LEU A 787 24.24 19.81 2.43
N LEU A 788 23.83 19.39 3.62
CA LEU A 788 24.60 19.56 4.86
C LEU A 788 25.79 18.56 5.02
N PRO A 789 25.63 17.24 4.80
CA PRO A 789 26.68 16.24 5.01
C PRO A 789 28.04 16.51 4.34
N PRO A 790 28.14 17.05 3.10
CA PRO A 790 29.44 17.34 2.48
C PRO A 790 30.30 18.32 3.32
N ILE A 791 29.68 19.33 3.92
CA ILE A 791 30.36 20.33 4.75
C ILE A 791 30.63 19.77 6.15
N CYS A 792 29.68 19.03 6.74
CA CYS A 792 29.89 18.29 7.99
C CYS A 792 31.11 17.37 7.89
N TYR A 793 31.23 16.59 6.81
CA TYR A 793 32.37 15.70 6.61
C TYR A 793 33.70 16.45 6.56
N LEU A 794 33.79 17.59 5.86
CA LEU A 794 34.98 18.43 5.85
C LEU A 794 35.31 18.98 7.26
N LEU A 795 34.31 19.36 8.05
CA LEU A 795 34.49 19.80 9.44
C LEU A 795 35.10 18.70 10.32
N THR A 796 34.73 17.42 10.14
CA THR A 796 35.33 16.31 10.91
C THR A 796 36.83 16.14 10.68
N LYS A 797 37.36 16.56 9.52
CA LYS A 797 38.78 16.39 9.17
C LYS A 797 39.60 17.66 9.42
N SER A 798 39.06 18.84 9.12
CA SER A 798 39.80 20.12 9.12
C SER A 798 38.97 21.30 9.65
N ALA A 799 38.25 21.12 10.76
CA ALA A 799 37.30 22.09 11.33
C ALA A 799 37.74 23.57 11.23
N SER A 800 38.94 23.93 11.72
CA SER A 800 39.43 25.31 11.70
C SER A 800 39.53 25.90 10.29
N GLN A 801 40.05 25.14 9.32
CA GLN A 801 40.23 25.61 7.94
C GLN A 801 38.89 25.79 7.23
N VAL A 802 37.92 24.92 7.54
CA VAL A 802 36.57 25.02 7.00
C VAL A 802 35.84 26.22 7.60
N VAL A 803 35.92 26.46 8.91
CA VAL A 803 35.34 27.67 9.54
C VAL A 803 35.95 28.95 8.95
N ASP A 804 37.25 28.98 8.68
CA ASP A 804 37.90 30.09 7.98
C ASP A 804 37.33 30.29 6.56
N LEU A 805 37.23 29.22 5.77
CA LEU A 805 36.65 29.24 4.43
C LEU A 805 35.19 29.72 4.43
N LEU A 806 34.34 29.15 5.30
CA LEU A 806 32.93 29.52 5.46
C LEU A 806 32.79 30.99 5.84
N SER A 807 33.67 31.50 6.71
CA SER A 807 33.63 32.91 7.14
C SER A 807 34.08 33.89 6.04
N GLY A 808 34.95 33.46 5.12
CA GLY A 808 35.41 34.25 3.98
C GLY A 808 34.45 34.28 2.78
N ILE A 809 33.41 33.45 2.79
CA ILE A 809 32.36 33.41 1.77
C ILE A 809 31.19 34.31 2.18
N MET A 810 30.64 35.06 1.22
CA MET A 810 29.38 35.79 1.36
C MET A 810 28.32 35.19 0.45
N VAL A 811 27.10 35.04 0.95
CA VAL A 811 25.94 34.51 0.23
C VAL A 811 24.73 35.44 0.40
N VAL A 812 23.80 35.40 -0.55
CA VAL A 812 22.57 36.19 -0.55
C VAL A 812 21.40 35.24 -0.30
N ASP A 813 20.54 35.57 0.66
CA ASP A 813 19.35 34.77 0.98
C ASP A 813 18.12 35.13 0.12
N ASN A 814 17.03 34.37 0.31
CA ASN A 814 15.72 34.62 -0.34
C ASN A 814 15.14 36.04 -0.10
N GLY A 815 15.61 36.77 0.93
CA GLY A 815 15.22 38.15 1.22
C GLY A 815 16.13 39.20 0.56
N GLY A 816 17.17 38.78 -0.17
CA GLY A 816 18.19 39.67 -0.72
C GLY A 816 19.21 40.15 0.32
N ILE A 817 19.29 39.50 1.49
CA ILE A 817 20.18 39.89 2.58
C ILE A 817 21.52 39.15 2.41
N GLU A 818 22.62 39.90 2.40
CA GLU A 818 23.97 39.34 2.44
C GLU A 818 24.29 38.80 3.84
N LYS A 819 24.66 37.52 3.91
CA LYS A 819 25.12 36.81 5.12
C LYS A 819 26.47 36.16 4.86
N SER A 820 27.24 35.94 5.93
CA SER A 820 28.43 35.09 5.84
C SER A 820 28.01 33.64 5.58
N GLY A 821 28.81 32.90 4.80
CA GLY A 821 28.59 31.47 4.55
C GLY A 821 28.56 30.65 5.85
N LEU A 822 29.29 31.08 6.88
CA LEU A 822 29.25 30.48 8.21
C LEU A 822 27.88 30.66 8.89
N ASP A 823 27.28 31.86 8.80
CA ASP A 823 25.96 32.15 9.39
C ASP A 823 24.84 31.36 8.68
N ALA A 824 24.88 31.34 7.35
CA ALA A 824 23.96 30.55 6.54
C ALA A 824 24.04 29.04 6.84
N PHE A 825 25.26 28.48 6.87
CA PHE A 825 25.46 27.06 7.16
C PHE A 825 25.01 26.69 8.57
N ILE A 826 25.46 27.42 9.60
CA ILE A 826 25.15 27.10 11.00
C ILE A 826 23.64 27.23 11.29
N SER A 827 22.98 28.24 10.71
CA SER A 827 21.53 28.41 10.85
C SER A 827 20.77 27.24 10.22
N SER A 828 20.99 26.95 8.94
CA SER A 828 20.32 25.83 8.26
C SER A 828 20.65 24.47 8.89
N TRP A 829 21.90 24.25 9.31
CA TRP A 829 22.32 23.01 9.96
C TRP A 829 21.63 22.79 11.29
N THR A 830 21.61 23.79 12.19
CA THR A 830 21.00 23.62 13.52
C THR A 830 19.47 23.57 13.50
N GLU A 831 18.82 24.01 12.42
CA GLU A 831 17.39 23.84 12.20
C GLU A 831 17.03 22.47 11.60
N ASN A 832 17.88 21.88 10.76
CA ASN A 832 17.58 20.65 10.00
C ASN A 832 18.50 19.46 10.39
N ALA A 833 19.27 19.55 11.48
CA ALA A 833 20.26 18.55 11.88
C ALA A 833 19.67 17.15 12.09
N LEU A 834 18.46 17.09 12.65
CA LEU A 834 17.75 15.85 12.92
C LEU A 834 17.18 15.23 11.63
N ASP A 835 16.98 16.02 10.58
CA ASP A 835 16.39 15.61 9.30
C ASP A 835 17.43 15.08 8.29
N ILE A 836 18.70 14.96 8.72
CA ILE A 836 19.76 14.30 7.95
C ILE A 836 19.47 12.80 7.93
N GLN A 837 19.26 12.27 6.72
CA GLN A 837 19.01 10.85 6.48
C GLN A 837 20.34 10.06 6.45
N GLY A 838 20.26 8.77 6.78
CA GLY A 838 21.41 7.84 6.82
C GLY A 838 22.14 7.82 8.17
N VAL A 839 22.39 6.62 8.69
CA VAL A 839 23.15 6.35 9.92
C VAL A 839 24.57 6.88 9.80
N TYR A 840 25.23 6.74 8.65
CA TYR A 840 26.59 7.25 8.46
C TYR A 840 26.62 8.77 8.45
N PHE A 841 25.74 9.43 7.71
CA PHE A 841 25.73 10.89 7.62
C PHE A 841 25.26 11.55 8.92
N ASN A 842 24.36 10.93 9.69
CA ASN A 842 24.03 11.37 11.04
C ASN A 842 25.27 11.28 11.97
N LYS A 843 26.01 10.16 11.97
CA LYS A 843 27.31 10.04 12.70
C LYS A 843 28.30 11.13 12.30
N VAL A 844 28.41 11.43 11.00
CA VAL A 844 29.27 12.53 10.48
C VAL A 844 28.80 13.90 10.97
N SER A 845 27.48 14.15 11.05
CA SER A 845 26.90 15.37 11.60
C SER A 845 27.25 15.53 13.09
N ILE A 846 27.03 14.50 13.90
CA ILE A 846 27.37 14.47 15.34
C ILE A 846 28.87 14.73 15.54
N ALA A 847 29.74 14.02 14.81
CA ALA A 847 31.18 14.20 14.86
C ALA A 847 31.62 15.62 14.46
N ALA A 848 30.94 16.22 13.47
CA ALA A 848 31.19 17.59 13.05
C ALA A 848 30.77 18.60 14.13
N MET A 849 29.61 18.42 14.78
CA MET A 849 29.16 19.29 15.88
C MET A 849 30.15 19.26 17.04
N ILE A 850 30.58 18.06 17.47
CA ILE A 850 31.62 17.89 18.50
C ILE A 850 32.90 18.62 18.08
N SER A 851 33.37 18.44 16.85
CA SER A 851 34.58 19.09 16.34
C SER A 851 34.47 20.62 16.34
N VAL A 852 33.31 21.16 15.98
CA VAL A 852 33.02 22.60 15.94
C VAL A 852 32.93 23.20 17.35
N LEU A 853 32.27 22.52 18.30
CA LEU A 853 32.21 22.95 19.70
C LEU A 853 33.61 22.99 20.34
N MET A 854 34.43 21.98 20.06
CA MET A 854 35.80 21.89 20.60
C MET A 854 36.78 22.94 20.04
N LEU A 855 36.49 23.60 18.92
CA LEU A 855 37.28 24.74 18.43
C LEU A 855 37.15 25.99 19.31
N ASN A 856 36.02 26.16 20.01
CA ASN A 856 35.72 27.33 20.82
C ASN A 856 35.88 28.68 20.08
N ASP A 857 35.53 28.74 18.80
CA ASP A 857 35.72 29.91 17.93
C ASP A 857 34.68 31.02 18.18
N SER A 858 35.15 32.25 18.42
CA SER A 858 34.31 33.40 18.76
C SER A 858 33.32 33.81 17.66
N ARG A 859 33.56 33.45 16.39
CA ARG A 859 32.64 33.70 15.26
C ARG A 859 31.37 32.87 15.39
N ILE A 860 31.48 31.64 15.90
CA ILE A 860 30.36 30.70 16.03
C ILE A 860 29.43 31.13 17.18
N TYR A 861 30.00 31.58 18.31
CA TYR A 861 29.24 32.15 19.43
C TYR A 861 28.41 33.39 19.07
N GLN A 862 28.76 34.13 18.02
CA GLN A 862 28.04 35.33 17.60
C GLN A 862 26.79 35.03 16.76
N ILE A 863 26.65 33.79 16.25
CA ILE A 863 25.50 33.35 15.46
C ILE A 863 24.36 32.98 16.40
N ASN A 864 23.19 33.59 16.20
CA ASN A 864 21.97 33.36 16.99
C ASN A 864 20.91 32.66 16.14
N VAL A 865 20.54 31.45 16.54
CA VAL A 865 19.63 30.55 15.84
C VAL A 865 18.30 30.42 16.57
N ASN A 866 17.27 29.91 15.89
CA ASN A 866 15.96 29.71 16.48
C ASN A 866 15.97 28.53 17.48
N SER A 867 15.14 28.61 18.53
CA SER A 867 14.91 27.52 19.51
C SER A 867 13.47 26.99 19.44
N GLU A 868 13.19 25.84 20.07
CA GLU A 868 11.82 25.29 20.14
C GLU A 868 10.86 26.08 21.05
N GLU A 869 11.34 27.12 21.74
CA GLU A 869 10.51 28.00 22.56
C GLU A 869 9.81 29.05 21.68
N GLU A 870 8.54 28.80 21.38
CA GLU A 870 7.63 29.80 20.80
C GLU A 870 7.39 30.96 21.78
N LEU A 871 7.47 32.19 21.25
CA LEU A 871 7.05 33.40 21.94
C LEU A 871 5.52 33.50 21.90
N PHE A 872 4.87 32.89 22.89
CA PHE A 872 3.44 33.10 23.10
C PHE A 872 3.17 34.56 23.48
N ASN A 873 2.39 35.26 22.66
CA ASN A 873 1.84 36.55 23.04
C ASN A 873 0.85 36.32 24.20
N PRO A 874 1.07 36.88 25.41
CA PRO A 874 0.29 36.55 26.61
C PRO A 874 -1.21 36.85 26.51
N ASP A 875 -1.64 37.66 25.54
CA ASP A 875 -3.05 37.95 25.26
C ASP A 875 -3.78 36.82 24.49
N VAL A 876 -3.08 35.77 24.04
CA VAL A 876 -3.64 34.66 23.24
C VAL A 876 -3.55 33.35 24.01
N LYS A 877 -4.69 32.77 24.41
CA LYS A 877 -4.74 31.45 25.05
C LYS A 877 -4.06 30.39 24.15
N PRO A 878 -3.13 29.56 24.67
CA PRO A 878 -2.61 28.42 23.93
C PRO A 878 -3.75 27.43 23.64
N LEU A 879 -3.83 26.93 22.41
CA LEU A 879 -4.88 26.03 21.94
C LEU A 879 -4.26 24.74 21.40
N LYS A 880 -4.98 23.63 21.55
CA LYS A 880 -4.53 22.25 21.26
C LYS A 880 -4.09 22.02 19.79
N PHE A 881 -4.51 22.88 18.85
CA PHE A 881 -4.14 22.81 17.43
C PHE A 881 -3.98 24.20 16.79
N ASN A 882 -2.84 24.45 16.12
CA ASN A 882 -2.57 25.68 15.36
C ASN A 882 -2.79 25.47 13.85
N LEU A 883 -3.88 26.01 13.30
CA LEU A 883 -4.22 25.91 11.87
C LEU A 883 -3.48 26.97 11.02
N ARG A 884 -3.11 26.61 9.78
CA ARG A 884 -2.43 27.48 8.79
C ARG A 884 -3.17 28.79 8.47
N SER A 885 -4.46 28.88 8.77
CA SER A 885 -5.26 30.11 8.63
C SER A 885 -5.01 31.12 9.76
N ARG A 886 -4.63 30.66 10.96
CA ARG A 886 -4.34 31.50 12.13
C ARG A 886 -2.88 31.94 12.23
N SER A 887 -1.92 31.12 11.78
CA SER A 887 -0.52 31.53 11.70
C SER A 887 -0.26 32.68 10.70
N LYS A 888 -1.21 32.96 9.81
CA LYS A 888 -1.26 34.17 8.97
C LYS A 888 -1.77 35.43 9.70
N VAL A 889 -2.48 35.27 10.82
CA VAL A 889 -3.08 36.36 11.61
C VAL A 889 -2.19 36.72 12.81
N ALA A 890 -1.56 35.72 13.42
CA ALA A 890 -0.49 35.89 14.40
C ALA A 890 0.70 35.00 13.98
N PRO A 891 1.81 35.57 13.47
CA PRO A 891 2.99 34.79 13.13
C PRO A 891 3.62 34.20 14.40
N ILE A 892 4.06 32.96 14.32
CA ILE A 892 4.79 32.30 15.41
C ILE A 892 6.23 32.84 15.39
N GLU A 893 6.63 33.54 16.45
CA GLU A 893 8.01 33.97 16.65
C GLU A 893 8.73 32.98 17.59
N TYR A 894 9.99 32.68 17.30
CA TYR A 894 10.82 31.78 18.12
C TYR A 894 11.86 32.57 18.91
N LYS A 895 12.09 32.18 20.16
CA LYS A 895 13.19 32.71 20.98
C LYS A 895 14.54 32.35 20.32
N LYS A 896 15.41 33.34 20.17
CA LYS A 896 16.76 33.14 19.61
C LYS A 896 17.77 32.78 20.70
N ILE A 897 18.65 31.82 20.41
CA ILE A 897 19.72 31.34 21.30
C ILE A 897 21.07 31.26 20.55
N PRO A 898 22.22 31.34 21.25
CA PRO A 898 23.53 31.17 20.61
C PRO A 898 23.68 29.77 20.00
N SER A 899 24.29 29.68 18.81
CA SER A 899 24.38 28.40 18.07
C SER A 899 25.05 27.24 18.84
N PRO A 900 26.09 27.43 19.69
CA PRO A 900 26.65 26.33 20.49
C PRO A 900 25.61 25.73 21.46
N VAL A 901 24.68 26.53 21.98
CA VAL A 901 23.64 26.07 22.90
C VAL A 901 22.62 25.19 22.16
N LYS A 902 22.24 25.53 20.92
CA LYS A 902 21.36 24.69 20.10
C LYS A 902 22.05 23.38 19.70
N MET A 903 23.34 23.41 19.33
CA MET A 903 24.12 22.19 19.08
C MET A 903 24.13 21.25 20.30
N ILE A 904 24.32 21.79 21.50
CA ILE A 904 24.31 21.00 22.75
C ILE A 904 22.93 20.36 22.99
N LYS A 905 21.82 21.09 22.76
CA LYS A 905 20.47 20.52 22.84
C LYS A 905 20.28 19.35 21.87
N LEU A 906 20.69 19.53 20.61
CA LEU A 906 20.60 18.50 19.56
C LEU A 906 21.42 17.25 19.92
N LEU A 907 22.62 17.41 20.50
CA LEU A 907 23.42 16.28 20.97
C LEU A 907 22.82 15.56 22.20
N ILE A 908 22.06 16.26 23.05
CA ILE A 908 21.33 15.65 24.17
C ILE A 908 20.11 14.87 23.65
N GLU A 909 19.39 15.42 22.68
CA GLU A 909 18.25 14.77 22.01
C GLU A 909 18.68 13.50 21.28
N GLU A 910 19.79 13.56 20.55
CA GLU A 910 20.36 12.41 19.85
C GLU A 910 20.99 11.36 20.79
N TYR A 911 21.38 11.74 22.01
CA TYR A 911 21.76 10.77 23.04
C TYR A 911 20.54 10.03 23.61
N LEU A 912 19.37 10.69 23.68
CA LEU A 912 18.12 10.06 24.14
C LEU A 912 17.59 9.06 23.11
N SER A 913 17.52 9.47 21.83
CA SER A 913 17.03 8.60 20.74
C SER A 913 17.81 7.28 20.64
N ASN A 914 19.13 7.31 20.87
CA ASN A 914 19.99 6.13 20.85
C ASN A 914 19.93 5.28 22.14
N GLN A 915 19.40 5.81 23.26
CA GLN A 915 19.24 5.04 24.52
C GLN A 915 17.95 4.22 24.54
N ASP A 916 16.86 4.73 23.98
CA ASP A 916 15.54 4.07 23.99
C ASP A 916 15.41 2.93 22.95
N GLY A 917 16.41 2.76 22.08
CA GLY A 917 16.40 1.80 20.96
C GLY A 917 16.76 0.35 21.31
N ASP A 918 17.34 0.07 22.49
CA ASP A 918 17.91 -1.26 22.80
C ASP A 918 16.84 -2.31 23.21
N GLU A 919 15.61 -1.88 23.51
CA GLU A 919 14.44 -2.77 23.72
C GLU A 919 13.44 -2.73 22.54
N GLY A 920 13.64 -1.87 21.53
CA GLY A 920 12.64 -1.56 20.50
C GLY A 920 13.17 -1.44 19.07
N LYS A 921 13.59 -2.55 18.45
CA LYS A 921 13.88 -2.60 17.01
C LYS A 921 12.61 -2.48 16.14
N ALA A 922 12.10 -1.25 15.96
CA ALA A 922 11.35 -0.76 14.78
C ALA A 922 10.59 0.57 15.05
N ILE A 923 11.24 1.62 15.56
CA ILE A 923 10.62 2.98 15.67
C ILE A 923 11.50 4.07 15.03
N GLY A 924 12.09 3.78 13.86
CA GLY A 924 12.81 4.78 13.05
C GLY A 924 11.93 5.67 12.17
N LEU A 925 10.68 5.24 11.89
CA LEU A 925 9.85 5.78 10.81
C LEU A 925 8.50 6.37 11.27
N ASN A 926 8.37 6.70 12.56
CA ASN A 926 7.16 7.32 13.10
C ASN A 926 7.47 8.62 13.89
N ARG A 927 8.27 9.52 13.29
CA ARG A 927 8.36 10.91 13.73
C ARG A 927 7.02 11.60 13.48
N LYS A 928 6.12 11.47 14.46
CA LYS A 928 4.92 12.29 14.59
C LYS A 928 5.30 13.76 14.42
N ILE A 929 4.59 14.47 13.55
CA ILE A 929 4.52 15.94 13.58
C ILE A 929 4.07 16.32 15.00
N SER A 930 5.04 16.78 15.81
CA SER A 930 4.95 17.42 17.13
C SER A 930 3.60 17.35 17.87
N LYS A 931 3.16 16.14 18.24
CA LYS A 931 2.16 15.90 19.31
C LYS A 931 2.87 15.66 20.64
N SER A 932 3.44 16.71 21.23
CA SER A 932 4.10 16.64 22.55
C SER A 932 4.08 17.98 23.32
N ARG A 933 2.88 18.56 23.52
CA ARG A 933 2.63 19.54 24.59
C ARG A 933 1.32 19.27 25.31
N VAL A 934 1.34 18.24 26.15
CA VAL A 934 0.49 18.14 27.34
C VAL A 934 1.44 17.91 28.51
N ASN A 935 1.65 18.97 29.30
CA ASN A 935 2.00 18.83 30.71
C ASN A 935 0.75 19.30 31.44
N GLU A 936 0.02 18.37 32.03
CA GLU A 936 -0.95 18.69 33.07
C GLU A 936 -0.19 19.19 34.29
N ASP A 937 -0.62 20.34 34.84
CA ASP A 937 -0.82 20.49 36.27
C ASP A 937 -1.52 21.82 36.60
N GLU A 938 -2.72 21.66 37.14
CA GLU A 938 -3.43 22.54 38.08
C GLU A 938 -3.90 23.97 37.70
N ASN A 939 -5.23 24.05 37.61
CA ASN A 939 -6.10 25.04 38.27
C ASN A 939 -6.16 26.48 37.71
N LEU A 940 -7.19 26.74 36.87
CA LEU A 940 -8.22 27.76 37.15
C LEU A 940 -9.46 27.62 36.22
N ASP A 941 -10.36 26.74 36.66
CA ASP A 941 -11.84 26.74 36.55
C ASP A 941 -12.53 27.78 35.61
N ASP A 942 -13.13 27.31 34.52
CA ASP A 942 -14.51 27.65 34.12
C ASP A 942 -15.00 26.75 32.95
N SER A 943 -15.49 25.54 33.26
CA SER A 943 -16.48 24.73 32.51
C SER A 943 -16.17 24.33 31.03
N TRP A 944 -15.98 23.06 30.64
CA TRP A 944 -16.59 21.83 31.16
C TRP A 944 -15.63 20.64 31.16
N ASP A 945 -15.41 20.16 32.38
CA ASP A 945 -14.61 19.01 32.81
C ASP A 945 -15.32 18.51 34.10
N GLU A 946 -15.35 17.24 34.52
CA GLU A 946 -14.81 15.97 34.00
C GLU A 946 -15.56 14.80 34.69
N MET A 947 -15.45 13.54 34.23
CA MET A 947 -15.66 12.29 35.02
C MET A 947 -15.16 11.05 34.23
N GLU A 948 -13.84 10.94 34.09
CA GLU A 948 -13.15 9.67 33.82
C GLU A 948 -12.29 9.32 35.04
N ASP A 949 -12.75 8.37 35.86
CA ASP A 949 -11.95 7.80 36.96
C ASP A 949 -11.17 6.57 36.45
N GLU A 950 -9.87 6.58 36.76
CA GLU A 950 -8.87 5.51 36.80
C GLU A 950 -9.31 4.06 36.48
N PHE A 951 -8.63 3.43 35.51
CA PHE A 951 -8.30 2.00 35.64
C PHE A 951 -6.95 1.64 34.98
N ASP A 952 -5.98 1.28 35.81
CA ASP A 952 -4.70 0.69 35.38
C ASP A 952 -4.90 -0.66 34.66
N SER A 953 -4.19 -0.87 33.56
CA SER A 953 -3.59 -2.17 33.27
C SER A 953 -2.49 -2.08 32.21
N GLU A 954 -1.29 -2.52 32.60
CA GLU A 954 -0.21 -2.91 31.70
C GLU A 954 -0.71 -3.96 30.69
N ASP A 955 -0.49 -3.76 29.38
CA ASP A 955 -0.42 -4.84 28.37
C ASP A 955 0.10 -4.27 27.04
N GLU A 956 1.35 -4.60 26.69
CA GLU A 956 1.88 -4.36 25.34
C GLU A 956 1.17 -5.28 24.33
N ASN A 957 0.87 -4.76 23.13
CA ASN A 957 0.14 -5.41 22.02
C ASN A 957 -1.40 -5.36 22.07
N GLY A 958 -1.98 -4.16 21.84
CA GLY A 958 -3.42 -3.96 21.62
C GLY A 958 -3.73 -3.21 20.32
N PHE A 959 -4.51 -3.83 19.42
CA PHE A 959 -5.01 -3.19 18.19
C PHE A 959 -5.91 -1.97 18.49
N GLU A 960 -5.74 -0.92 17.70
CA GLU A 960 -6.47 0.36 17.79
C GLU A 960 -7.99 0.19 17.51
N ASN A 961 -8.78 1.13 18.02
CA ASN A 961 -10.25 1.03 18.01
C ASN A 961 -10.84 1.36 16.63
N GLY A 962 -11.80 0.56 16.16
CA GLY A 962 -12.42 0.66 14.82
C GLY A 962 -13.21 1.94 14.48
N GLY A 963 -13.12 3.00 15.29
CA GLY A 963 -13.58 4.33 14.90
C GLY A 963 -12.59 5.06 13.99
N GLU A 964 -11.29 4.78 14.12
CA GLU A 964 -10.29 5.34 13.20
C GLU A 964 -10.35 4.68 11.82
N MET A 965 -10.82 3.42 11.71
CA MET A 965 -10.95 2.68 10.45
C MET A 965 -11.81 3.44 9.42
N PHE A 966 -13.04 3.84 9.76
CA PHE A 966 -13.91 4.60 8.84
C PHE A 966 -13.34 5.97 8.43
N THR A 967 -12.56 6.61 9.30
CA THR A 967 -11.89 7.89 8.95
C THR A 967 -10.56 7.69 8.23
N SER A 968 -9.89 6.56 8.44
CA SER A 968 -8.68 6.17 7.71
C SER A 968 -9.05 5.77 6.31
N ASP A 969 -10.06 4.91 6.11
CA ASP A 969 -10.53 4.50 4.80
C ASP A 969 -10.91 5.71 3.93
N LEU A 970 -11.58 6.73 4.47
CA LEU A 970 -11.88 7.98 3.74
C LEU A 970 -10.64 8.87 3.41
N ILE A 971 -9.54 8.72 4.14
CA ILE A 971 -8.26 9.42 3.89
C ILE A 971 -7.35 8.59 2.98
N ASP A 972 -7.38 7.27 3.13
CA ASP A 972 -6.65 6.27 2.37
C ASP A 972 -7.25 6.14 0.97
N ASP A 973 -8.58 6.18 0.74
CA ASP A 973 -9.13 6.08 -0.62
C ASP A 973 -8.77 7.30 -1.50
N PHE A 974 -8.65 8.49 -0.88
CA PHE A 974 -8.12 9.69 -1.53
C PHE A 974 -6.58 9.70 -1.72
N GLY A 975 -5.85 8.80 -1.06
CA GLY A 975 -4.39 8.67 -1.16
C GLY A 975 -3.89 7.44 -1.93
N ALA A 976 -4.62 6.32 -1.89
CA ALA A 976 -4.18 4.99 -2.31
C ALA A 976 -4.22 4.78 -3.83
N HIS A 977 -4.97 5.60 -4.56
CA HIS A 977 -4.99 5.58 -6.03
C HIS A 977 -3.71 6.16 -6.66
N SER A 978 -2.83 6.80 -5.88
CA SER A 978 -1.49 7.16 -6.36
C SER A 978 -0.52 6.00 -6.12
N ARG A 979 -0.30 5.17 -7.15
CA ARG A 979 0.75 4.12 -7.17
C ARG A 979 2.12 4.65 -6.71
N MET A 980 2.38 5.93 -6.95
CA MET A 980 3.55 6.69 -6.48
C MET A 980 3.77 6.60 -4.96
N TYR A 981 2.71 6.57 -4.13
CA TYR A 981 2.85 6.57 -2.66
C TYR A 981 3.25 5.20 -2.09
N LYS A 982 2.87 4.09 -2.76
CA LYS A 982 3.42 2.75 -2.44
C LYS A 982 4.89 2.62 -2.86
N GLN A 983 5.31 3.34 -3.90
CA GLN A 983 6.69 3.34 -4.39
C GLN A 983 7.65 4.03 -3.40
N PHE A 984 7.25 5.14 -2.77
CA PHE A 984 8.03 5.80 -1.70
C PHE A 984 8.32 4.88 -0.51
N LYS A 985 7.35 4.06 -0.08
CA LYS A 985 7.50 3.21 1.11
C LYS A 985 8.49 2.04 0.90
N LYS A 986 8.71 1.62 -0.36
CA LYS A 986 9.70 0.58 -0.71
C LYS A 986 11.13 1.14 -0.68
N TYR A 987 11.32 2.38 -1.15
CA TYR A 987 12.61 3.07 -1.05
C TYR A 987 13.04 3.32 0.40
N ASP A 988 12.12 3.69 1.30
CA ASP A 988 12.46 3.87 2.72
C ASP A 988 12.75 2.53 3.45
N SER A 989 12.01 1.44 3.18
CA SER A 989 12.27 0.15 3.86
C SER A 989 13.54 -0.55 3.40
N ASP A 990 13.91 -0.40 2.13
CA ASP A 990 15.10 -1.02 1.57
C ASP A 990 16.35 -0.12 1.68
N SER A 991 16.22 1.11 2.20
CA SER A 991 17.35 2.02 2.46
C SER A 991 18.37 1.49 3.48
N GLU A 992 17.98 0.55 4.36
CA GLU A 992 18.93 -0.18 5.22
C GLU A 992 19.93 -1.03 4.41
N TYR A 993 19.66 -1.36 3.14
CA TYR A 993 20.61 -2.05 2.27
C TYR A 993 21.57 -1.10 1.53
N ASP A 994 21.19 0.16 1.30
CA ASP A 994 22.00 1.11 0.51
C ASP A 994 23.22 1.65 1.30
N GLU A 995 23.08 1.96 2.60
CA GLU A 995 24.24 2.31 3.43
C GLU A 995 25.17 1.12 3.71
N VAL A 996 24.64 -0.11 3.71
CA VAL A 996 25.38 -1.33 4.04
C VAL A 996 26.36 -1.74 2.94
N ASP A 997 26.30 -1.16 1.74
CA ASP A 997 27.20 -1.51 0.61
C ASP A 997 28.25 -0.43 0.26
N ASP A 998 28.26 0.76 0.88
CA ASP A 998 29.28 1.79 0.60
C ASP A 998 30.63 1.50 1.28
N GLU A 999 31.49 0.85 0.52
CA GLU A 999 32.88 0.53 0.87
C GLU A 999 33.78 1.74 1.19
N ASP A 1000 33.48 2.97 0.76
CA ASP A 1000 34.25 4.15 1.18
C ASP A 1000 33.82 4.64 2.57
N MET A 1001 32.51 4.57 2.86
CA MET A 1001 31.96 4.94 4.17
C MET A 1001 32.42 3.96 5.25
N LYS A 1002 32.37 2.65 4.99
CA LYS A 1002 32.90 1.61 5.91
C LYS A 1002 34.38 1.78 6.26
N LYS A 1003 35.17 2.39 5.37
CA LYS A 1003 36.60 2.67 5.57
C LYS A 1003 36.84 3.92 6.43
N ASP A 1004 35.86 4.80 6.60
CA ASP A 1004 35.99 5.93 7.51
C ASP A 1004 35.85 5.44 8.98
N PRO A 1005 36.77 5.79 9.88
CA PRO A 1005 36.67 5.45 11.30
C PRO A 1005 35.33 5.81 11.95
N ILE A 1006 34.68 6.89 11.50
CA ILE A 1006 33.39 7.37 12.02
C ILE A 1006 32.28 6.32 11.88
N TYR A 1007 32.28 5.51 10.82
CA TYR A 1007 31.26 4.49 10.58
C TYR A 1007 31.13 3.50 11.75
N ASN A 1008 32.26 3.10 12.33
CA ASN A 1008 32.36 2.14 13.42
C ASN A 1008 32.31 2.78 14.82
N MET A 1009 32.16 4.10 14.93
CA MET A 1009 32.02 4.78 16.23
C MET A 1009 30.59 4.64 16.76
N ASP A 1010 30.48 4.55 18.08
CA ASP A 1010 29.24 4.61 18.84
C ASP A 1010 28.91 6.08 19.14
N THR A 1011 27.75 6.54 18.66
CA THR A 1011 27.26 7.92 18.83
C THR A 1011 27.13 8.31 20.31
N SER A 1012 26.61 7.40 21.13
CA SER A 1012 26.39 7.61 22.57
C SER A 1012 27.72 7.78 23.30
N LEU A 1013 28.75 6.99 22.94
CA LEU A 1013 30.09 7.15 23.49
C LEU A 1013 30.76 8.46 23.04
N MET A 1014 30.66 8.82 21.75
CA MET A 1014 31.22 10.09 21.25
C MET A 1014 30.65 11.31 21.97
N ILE A 1015 29.33 11.35 22.15
CA ILE A 1015 28.64 12.44 22.85
C ILE A 1015 29.05 12.49 24.33
N LYS A 1016 29.12 11.33 24.99
CA LYS A 1016 29.51 11.20 26.40
C LYS A 1016 30.96 11.62 26.65
N GLU A 1017 31.90 11.17 25.83
CA GLU A 1017 33.32 11.56 25.95
C GLU A 1017 33.51 13.08 25.80
N MET A 1018 32.76 13.72 24.89
CA MET A 1018 32.77 15.18 24.74
C MET A 1018 32.31 15.89 26.01
N PHE A 1019 31.14 15.53 26.57
CA PHE A 1019 30.64 16.18 27.78
C PHE A 1019 31.54 15.97 29.00
N ILE A 1020 32.11 14.77 29.19
CA ILE A 1020 33.09 14.50 30.26
C ILE A 1020 34.36 15.34 30.05
N GLY A 1021 34.87 15.42 28.82
CA GLY A 1021 36.05 16.21 28.46
C GLY A 1021 35.86 17.70 28.74
N VAL A 1022 34.71 18.26 28.35
CA VAL A 1022 34.37 19.67 28.62
C VAL A 1022 34.20 19.93 30.13
N ASN A 1023 33.55 19.04 30.88
CA ASN A 1023 33.45 19.18 32.34
C ASN A 1023 34.82 19.21 33.03
N SER A 1024 35.76 18.37 32.57
CA SER A 1024 37.11 18.31 33.13
C SER A 1024 37.97 19.57 32.84
N THR A 1025 37.62 20.33 31.80
CA THR A 1025 38.42 21.47 31.31
C THR A 1025 37.79 22.84 31.61
N ASN A 1026 36.47 22.93 31.72
CA ASN A 1026 35.76 24.16 32.03
C ASN A 1026 34.51 23.93 32.91
N PRO A 1027 34.65 23.85 34.24
CA PRO A 1027 33.52 23.59 35.15
C PRO A 1027 32.46 24.71 35.20
N GLU A 1028 32.76 25.93 34.73
CA GLU A 1028 31.77 27.02 34.63
C GLU A 1028 30.84 26.86 33.41
N PHE A 1029 31.14 25.95 32.48
CA PHE A 1029 30.34 25.71 31.26
C PHE A 1029 28.90 25.30 31.57
N TYR A 1030 28.69 24.45 32.59
CA TYR A 1030 27.37 23.96 32.97
C TYR A 1030 26.49 25.06 33.56
N SER A 1031 27.05 25.95 34.42
CA SER A 1031 26.29 27.05 35.02
C SER A 1031 25.86 28.12 33.99
N TYR A 1032 26.58 28.23 32.88
CA TYR A 1032 26.16 29.04 31.73
C TYR A 1032 24.95 28.41 31.00
N LEU A 1033 25.02 27.10 30.73
CA LEU A 1033 23.96 26.35 30.02
C LEU A 1033 22.67 26.19 30.84
N GLU A 1034 22.73 26.22 32.16
CA GLU A 1034 21.56 26.12 33.05
C GLU A 1034 20.43 27.11 32.72
N ASN A 1035 20.74 28.26 32.12
CA ASN A 1035 19.75 29.28 31.75
C ASN A 1035 18.99 28.98 30.44
N PHE A 1036 19.43 27.98 29.68
CA PHE A 1036 18.90 27.65 28.35
C PHE A 1036 18.34 26.22 28.24
N LEU A 1037 18.70 25.32 29.16
CA LEU A 1037 18.27 23.93 29.15
C LEU A 1037 16.93 23.71 29.87
N THR A 1038 16.09 22.83 29.34
CA THR A 1038 14.83 22.38 29.95
C THR A 1038 15.09 21.44 31.14
N LYS A 1039 14.06 21.11 31.93
CA LYS A 1039 14.20 20.17 33.07
C LYS A 1039 14.63 18.77 32.62
N SER A 1040 14.09 18.27 31.50
CA SER A 1040 14.45 16.95 30.94
C SER A 1040 15.86 16.93 30.37
N GLU A 1041 16.25 17.97 29.61
CA GLU A 1041 17.62 18.12 29.08
C GLU A 1041 18.65 18.16 30.21
N LYS A 1042 18.37 18.88 31.31
CA LYS A 1042 19.25 18.92 32.49
C LYS A 1042 19.42 17.54 33.12
N SER A 1043 18.32 16.84 33.39
CA SER A 1043 18.35 15.47 33.95
C SER A 1043 19.15 14.50 33.06
N THR A 1044 19.00 14.62 31.74
CA THR A 1044 19.75 13.82 30.76
C THR A 1044 21.23 14.15 30.79
N LEU A 1045 21.58 15.43 30.81
CA LEU A 1045 22.97 15.89 30.86
C LEU A 1045 23.67 15.47 32.18
N GLU A 1046 22.95 15.53 33.31
CA GLU A 1046 23.42 14.98 34.59
C GLU A 1046 23.63 13.45 34.50
N ARG A 1047 22.74 12.70 33.84
CA ARG A 1047 22.89 11.25 33.59
C ARG A 1047 24.09 10.90 32.71
N ILE A 1048 24.37 11.70 31.68
CA ILE A 1048 25.54 11.53 30.78
C ILE A 1048 26.85 11.71 31.54
N VAL A 1049 26.92 12.66 32.47
CA VAL A 1049 28.15 13.06 33.18
C VAL A 1049 28.40 12.25 34.46
N SER A 1050 27.36 11.60 35.02
CA SER A 1050 27.45 10.84 36.27
C SER A 1050 27.71 9.33 36.11
N ASN A 1051 27.33 8.75 34.96
CA ASN A 1051 27.66 7.37 34.56
C ASN A 1051 28.95 7.29 33.74
#